data_AF-I7MGK7-F1
#
_entry.id   AF-I7MGK7-F1
#
_cell.length_a   1.000
_cell.length_b   1.000
_cell.length_c   1.000
_cell.angle_alpha   90.00
_cell.angle_beta   90.00
_cell.angle_gamma   90.00
#
_symmetry.space_group_name_H-M   'P 1'
#
loop_
_entity.id
_entity.type
_entity.pdbx_description
1 polymer ?
#
loop_
_entity_poly.entity_id
_entity_poly.type
_entity_poly.pdbx_seq_one_letter_code
_entity_poly.pdbx_strand_id
1 'polypeptide(L)'
;MSQEKLREVEINTLQNSVSNMNHEKQNQHAVVELPPIKQQQQQSQQQQQSDEQAEDEKNRLLKQDSDKKNQNRTSIDTNSKNEATEALTELTKKVNPRISQIGIEAQKESNRSDSNSNQGDSKNLSIFKDEEDEAHKQKKYKVKIFKIILDSSIFQIIVNVFTVYSLFADDIRVMTTRKDADLGFDICTIIVICTFVAEIIMSMVEKEGYTFSFFFWLDILSTVSMLLDINMLNNVIFNSGSGQIGGVQKAGQASRVGSKAGRVVRLVRLIRIVKLYKAAQQQHENRLAEKANQSQSNFKLMEKIRKRKMKKKVHPGPIDSKGAVDSKGQSDSKGPNESSGQFNDGQDEASKSQVQTSTTKDSQIQQQKGFNPPKESKVSRILTDITTKRVIILVLVLVFIMPLFSVDYYFDPPSPIDISVKQMKMVCETQSTILDIQNQMQYIINMFNVVPAVLSYFQTPFPDSYGIQFKDSDYDNLRFDEKLGAVYSFDHDTFLQYHSDAPQDIKDQLTSKLKSDGALNLVGVMSLRQTQIISSALSFCNTIFVCVVLTAGAILFSKDASDLALGPIERMRDKVIAIANDPLSSKDQKLISDEENKEQYETVIIENAIVKIGTLLALGFGEAGSEIIAINMGRQGDVDPMIPGKKKCAIYGFCDIRNFTDATEVLQEDVMLFVNNIGDIVHTITDRFLGAANKNIGDAFLLVWRINEQKYSINDETNEITFSDEQYISILSDYACLAFLRIQSQINRVPKILAYRQDKRLQDRIENYKVKMGFGLHIGWGIEGAIGSEFKIDASYLSPNVNMAARLEAATKQYGVPLLISSDLQSYFTPEMKTYTRYIDRVTVKGSIRPIGLFTVDMDVDSMPPKKEVDPNLTKHDIHNMNQIKKEEMKDIMEQAISNQEPWNADAFIQETKDLYLLFETRNQQFQDNFAQGFQKYLDGHWDQSKNILNAGLKMCPDDGPTRTILEVMGGYGFQAPQDWKGFRELTEK
;
A
#
# COMPACT_ATOMS: atom_id res chain seq x y z
N MET A 1 -56.47 -23.63 25.82
CA MET A 1 -55.49 -24.57 26.42
C MET A 1 -54.11 -24.19 25.89
N SER A 2 -53.58 -23.06 26.33
CA SER A 2 -52.71 -22.84 27.51
C SER A 2 -51.32 -23.47 27.36
N GLN A 3 -50.32 -22.59 27.37
CA GLN A 3 -48.87 -22.84 27.37
C GLN A 3 -48.36 -23.67 28.56
N GLU A 4 -49.24 -24.15 29.45
CA GLU A 4 -48.90 -25.03 30.57
C GLU A 4 -48.57 -26.47 30.13
N LYS A 5 -49.17 -26.99 29.05
CA LYS A 5 -48.89 -28.37 28.60
C LYS A 5 -47.53 -28.58 27.95
N LEU A 6 -46.89 -27.52 27.45
CA LEU A 6 -45.53 -27.61 26.88
C LEU A 6 -44.44 -27.53 27.97
N ARG A 7 -44.69 -26.82 29.07
CA ARG A 7 -43.75 -26.79 30.23
C ARG A 7 -43.73 -28.10 31.03
N GLU A 8 -44.85 -28.82 31.10
CA GLU A 8 -44.87 -30.15 31.77
C GLU A 8 -44.10 -31.24 30.98
N VAL A 9 -43.98 -31.11 29.66
CA VAL A 9 -43.20 -32.06 28.85
C VAL A 9 -41.69 -31.78 28.97
N GLU A 10 -41.26 -30.52 29.03
CA GLU A 10 -39.85 -30.17 29.22
C GLU A 10 -39.33 -30.54 30.62
N ILE A 11 -40.13 -30.38 31.68
CA ILE A 11 -39.71 -30.75 33.05
C ILE A 11 -39.60 -32.27 33.21
N ASN A 12 -40.52 -33.05 32.64
CA ASN A 12 -40.47 -34.52 32.69
C ASN A 12 -39.33 -35.12 31.85
N THR A 13 -38.91 -34.45 30.78
CA THR A 13 -37.78 -34.92 29.95
C THR A 13 -36.43 -34.63 30.62
N LEU A 14 -36.33 -33.54 31.38
CA LEU A 14 -35.13 -33.17 32.13
C LEU A 14 -34.95 -33.96 33.45
N GLN A 15 -36.03 -34.47 34.07
CA GLN A 15 -35.90 -35.35 35.24
C GLN A 15 -35.51 -36.80 34.86
N ASN A 16 -35.87 -37.27 33.66
CA ASN A 16 -35.49 -38.61 33.18
C ASN A 16 -34.04 -38.70 32.66
N SER A 17 -33.45 -37.60 32.18
CA SER A 17 -32.04 -37.60 31.76
C SER A 17 -31.05 -37.56 32.93
N VAL A 18 -31.47 -37.06 34.10
CA VAL A 18 -30.64 -37.01 35.32
C VAL A 18 -30.70 -38.31 36.13
N SER A 19 -31.79 -39.10 36.02
CA SER A 19 -31.86 -40.43 36.67
C SER A 19 -31.05 -41.51 35.96
N ASN A 20 -30.88 -41.43 34.64
CA ASN A 20 -30.09 -42.43 33.89
C ASN A 20 -28.56 -42.28 34.03
N MET A 21 -28.05 -41.14 34.49
CA MET A 21 -26.62 -40.99 34.80
C MET A 21 -26.20 -41.56 36.16
N ASN A 22 -27.14 -41.85 37.06
CA ASN A 22 -26.85 -42.43 38.39
C ASN A 22 -27.02 -43.96 38.45
N HIS A 23 -27.51 -44.60 37.37
CA HIS A 23 -27.70 -46.05 37.33
C HIS A 23 -26.58 -46.86 36.66
N GLU A 24 -25.57 -46.22 36.03
CA GLU A 24 -24.41 -46.91 35.43
C GLU A 24 -23.17 -47.03 36.34
N LYS A 25 -23.24 -46.58 37.60
CA LYS A 25 -22.12 -46.66 38.56
C LYS A 25 -22.20 -47.76 39.61
N GLN A 26 -23.22 -48.63 39.59
CA GLN A 26 -23.31 -49.75 40.54
C GLN A 26 -23.93 -50.98 39.88
N ASN A 27 -23.11 -51.74 39.15
CA ASN A 27 -23.11 -53.21 39.11
C ASN A 27 -22.38 -53.71 37.86
N GLN A 28 -21.13 -54.15 38.02
CA GLN A 28 -20.71 -55.52 37.71
C GLN A 28 -19.20 -55.66 37.93
N HIS A 29 -18.85 -56.18 39.11
CA HIS A 29 -17.65 -56.97 39.31
C HIS A 29 -17.91 -58.38 38.76
N ALA A 30 -17.08 -58.85 37.82
CA ALA A 30 -16.66 -60.26 37.74
C ALA A 30 -15.49 -60.45 36.76
N VAL A 31 -14.30 -60.66 37.35
CA VAL A 31 -13.22 -61.57 36.93
C VAL A 31 -12.76 -61.57 35.47
N VAL A 32 -11.65 -60.89 35.18
CA VAL A 32 -10.57 -61.38 34.29
C VAL A 32 -9.23 -60.90 34.88
N GLU A 33 -8.27 -61.82 34.99
CA GLU A 33 -6.95 -61.65 35.62
C GLU A 33 -6.05 -60.59 34.92
N LEU A 34 -5.32 -59.82 35.73
CA LEU A 34 -4.26 -58.86 35.34
C LEU A 34 -2.87 -59.54 35.41
N PRO A 35 -1.95 -59.29 34.46
CA PRO A 35 -0.51 -59.40 34.70
C PRO A 35 0.04 -58.12 35.39
N PRO A 36 1.19 -58.18 36.08
CA PRO A 36 1.55 -57.21 37.10
C PRO A 36 2.15 -55.90 36.56
N ILE A 37 1.75 -54.79 37.19
CA ILE A 37 2.08 -53.37 36.99
C ILE A 37 3.59 -53.02 37.10
N LYS A 38 4.50 -54.00 37.25
CA LYS A 38 5.95 -53.74 37.38
C LYS A 38 6.70 -53.52 36.07
N GLN A 39 6.12 -53.84 34.91
CA GLN A 39 6.79 -53.64 33.61
C GLN A 39 6.51 -52.27 32.95
N GLN A 40 5.36 -51.64 33.22
CA GLN A 40 5.04 -50.34 32.62
C GLN A 40 5.74 -49.15 33.31
N GLN A 41 5.99 -49.22 34.62
CA GLN A 41 6.77 -48.18 35.32
C GLN A 41 8.27 -48.23 34.97
N GLN A 42 8.84 -49.41 34.68
CA GLN A 42 10.23 -49.51 34.23
C GLN A 42 10.41 -49.01 32.79
N GLN A 43 9.45 -49.24 31.89
CA GLN A 43 9.49 -48.70 30.52
C GLN A 43 9.32 -47.18 30.48
N SER A 44 8.47 -46.62 31.36
CA SER A 44 8.28 -45.16 31.44
C SER A 44 9.53 -44.44 31.98
N GLN A 45 10.22 -45.04 32.96
CA GLN A 45 11.47 -44.49 33.50
C GLN A 45 12.66 -44.66 32.54
N GLN A 46 12.73 -45.77 31.80
CA GLN A 46 13.76 -45.94 30.76
C GLN A 46 13.58 -44.97 29.59
N GLN A 47 12.34 -44.64 29.24
CA GLN A 47 12.04 -43.71 28.16
C GLN A 47 12.28 -42.24 28.56
N GLN A 48 12.00 -41.87 29.81
CA GLN A 48 12.40 -40.56 30.34
C GLN A 48 13.92 -40.42 30.49
N GLN A 49 14.64 -41.47 30.89
CA GLN A 49 16.11 -41.45 30.93
C GLN A 49 16.75 -41.42 29.54
N SER A 50 16.14 -42.05 28.53
CA SER A 50 16.65 -41.96 27.15
C SER A 50 16.43 -40.59 26.54
N ASP A 51 15.32 -39.92 26.86
CA ASP A 51 15.03 -38.58 26.36
C ASP A 51 15.91 -37.51 27.04
N GLU A 52 16.18 -37.64 28.35
CA GLU A 52 17.16 -36.80 29.05
C GLU A 52 18.59 -37.01 28.53
N GLN A 53 18.99 -38.26 28.23
CA GLN A 53 20.31 -38.54 27.66
C GLN A 53 20.45 -38.00 26.23
N ALA A 54 19.39 -38.05 25.42
CA ALA A 54 19.41 -37.49 24.07
C ALA A 54 19.47 -35.95 24.09
N GLU A 55 18.84 -35.30 25.06
CA GLU A 55 18.86 -33.85 25.21
C GLU A 55 20.21 -33.35 25.78
N ASP A 56 20.82 -34.11 26.70
CA ASP A 56 22.18 -33.86 27.19
C ASP A 56 23.24 -34.11 26.11
N GLU A 57 23.08 -35.11 25.26
CA GLU A 57 23.99 -35.38 24.13
C GLU A 57 23.87 -34.28 23.06
N LYS A 58 22.65 -33.82 22.77
CA LYS A 58 22.40 -32.67 21.88
C LYS A 58 23.02 -31.38 22.43
N ASN A 59 22.91 -31.13 23.74
CA ASN A 59 23.51 -29.98 24.39
C ASN A 59 25.04 -30.08 24.46
N ARG A 60 25.62 -31.29 24.62
CA ARG A 60 27.07 -31.52 24.52
C ARG A 60 27.58 -31.31 23.09
N LEU A 61 26.85 -31.73 22.07
CA LEU A 61 27.19 -31.51 20.66
C LEU A 61 27.13 -30.02 20.28
N LEU A 62 26.11 -29.30 20.74
CA LEU A 62 26.02 -27.84 20.56
C LEU A 62 27.14 -27.09 21.28
N LYS A 63 27.58 -27.58 22.45
CA LYS A 63 28.70 -27.02 23.19
C LYS A 63 30.05 -27.34 22.54
N GLN A 64 30.21 -28.54 21.98
CA GLN A 64 31.38 -28.89 21.16
C GLN A 64 31.46 -28.07 19.86
N ASP A 65 30.34 -27.73 19.23
CA ASP A 65 30.32 -26.86 18.05
C ASP A 65 30.58 -25.39 18.40
N SER A 66 30.13 -24.91 19.56
CA SER A 66 30.48 -23.57 20.04
C SER A 66 31.96 -23.49 20.44
N ASP A 67 32.50 -24.55 21.04
CA ASP A 67 33.91 -24.61 21.46
C ASP A 67 34.85 -24.83 20.27
N LYS A 68 34.44 -25.57 19.23
CA LYS A 68 35.15 -25.62 17.93
C LYS A 68 35.12 -24.28 17.17
N LYS A 69 34.03 -23.51 17.29
CA LYS A 69 33.95 -22.15 16.72
C LYS A 69 34.76 -21.12 17.51
N ASN A 70 34.94 -21.31 18.82
CA ASN A 70 35.75 -20.42 19.66
C ASN A 70 37.26 -20.78 19.68
N GLN A 71 37.64 -22.04 19.50
CA GLN A 71 39.05 -22.45 19.33
C GLN A 71 39.62 -22.04 17.96
N ASN A 72 38.79 -21.87 16.93
CA ASN A 72 39.21 -21.31 15.64
C ASN A 72 39.27 -19.77 15.59
N ARG A 73 39.06 -19.07 16.71
CA ARG A 73 39.04 -17.59 16.78
C ARG A 73 40.18 -16.96 17.60
N THR A 74 41.12 -17.75 18.11
CA THR A 74 42.25 -17.24 18.92
C THR A 74 43.57 -17.90 18.53
N SER A 75 44.01 -17.68 17.30
CA SER A 75 45.41 -17.56 16.89
C SER A 75 45.48 -17.45 15.36
N ILE A 76 46.50 -16.75 14.88
CA ILE A 76 46.95 -16.57 13.47
C ILE A 76 46.76 -15.14 12.98
N ASP A 77 47.88 -14.44 13.12
CA ASP A 77 48.26 -13.15 12.58
C ASP A 77 48.02 -13.00 11.07
N THR A 78 47.87 -11.74 10.72
CA THR A 78 47.87 -11.17 9.38
C THR A 78 49.12 -11.57 8.59
N ASN A 79 49.02 -12.51 7.65
CA ASN A 79 49.68 -12.45 6.32
C ASN A 79 49.51 -13.69 5.40
N SER A 80 48.82 -14.77 5.77
CA SER A 80 48.76 -15.99 4.92
C SER A 80 47.47 -16.18 4.08
N LYS A 81 46.58 -15.18 4.00
CA LYS A 81 45.27 -15.33 3.31
C LYS A 81 45.30 -15.14 1.80
N ASN A 82 46.36 -14.58 1.23
CA ASN A 82 46.43 -14.30 -0.21
C ASN A 82 46.98 -15.49 -1.02
N GLU A 83 47.87 -16.31 -0.45
CA GLU A 83 48.47 -17.44 -1.19
C GLU A 83 47.57 -18.68 -1.21
N ALA A 84 46.80 -18.93 -0.15
CA ALA A 84 45.88 -20.08 -0.08
C ALA A 84 44.63 -19.88 -0.96
N THR A 85 44.22 -18.63 -1.21
CA THR A 85 43.10 -18.31 -2.11
C THR A 85 43.53 -18.39 -3.58
N GLU A 86 44.75 -18.01 -3.93
CA GLU A 86 45.29 -18.23 -5.28
C GLU A 86 45.47 -19.72 -5.61
N ALA A 87 46.00 -20.52 -4.67
CA ALA A 87 46.18 -21.96 -4.88
C ALA A 87 44.85 -22.72 -5.07
N LEU A 88 43.79 -22.35 -4.33
CA LEU A 88 42.45 -22.92 -4.50
C LEU A 88 41.80 -22.49 -5.83
N THR A 89 42.08 -21.27 -6.28
CA THR A 89 41.56 -20.73 -7.55
C THR A 89 42.24 -21.40 -8.74
N GLU A 90 43.52 -21.76 -8.61
CA GLU A 90 44.28 -22.47 -9.66
C GLU A 90 43.88 -23.95 -9.78
N LEU A 91 43.56 -24.60 -8.65
CA LEU A 91 43.02 -25.98 -8.62
C LEU A 91 41.59 -26.06 -9.15
N THR A 92 40.76 -25.05 -8.91
CA THR A 92 39.38 -24.99 -9.43
C THR A 92 39.34 -24.75 -10.95
N LYS A 93 40.36 -24.08 -11.51
CA LYS A 93 40.51 -23.87 -12.97
C LYS A 93 40.83 -25.14 -13.77
N LYS A 94 41.34 -26.20 -13.14
CA LYS A 94 41.78 -27.43 -13.86
C LYS A 94 40.74 -28.55 -13.97
N VAL A 95 39.60 -28.47 -13.29
CA VAL A 95 38.69 -29.64 -13.16
C VAL A 95 37.37 -29.54 -13.94
N ASN A 96 36.92 -28.37 -14.44
CA ASN A 96 35.71 -28.33 -15.28
C ASN A 96 35.58 -27.08 -16.16
N PRO A 97 35.74 -27.16 -17.50
CA PRO A 97 35.84 -25.97 -18.38
C PRO A 97 34.49 -25.37 -18.82
N ARG A 98 33.36 -25.74 -18.20
CA ARG A 98 32.01 -25.26 -18.59
C ARG A 98 31.36 -24.25 -17.64
N ILE A 99 32.00 -23.90 -16.53
CA ILE A 99 31.45 -22.93 -15.57
C ILE A 99 32.13 -21.54 -15.68
N SER A 100 33.21 -21.41 -16.45
CA SER A 100 33.95 -20.14 -16.61
C SER A 100 33.41 -19.20 -17.69
N GLN A 101 32.36 -19.54 -18.44
CA GLN A 101 31.74 -18.63 -19.41
C GLN A 101 30.61 -17.77 -18.81
N ILE A 102 29.97 -18.22 -17.71
CA ILE A 102 28.82 -17.51 -17.13
C ILE A 102 29.26 -16.43 -16.12
N GLY A 103 30.47 -16.54 -15.56
CA GLY A 103 31.01 -15.56 -14.61
C GLY A 103 31.76 -14.38 -15.22
N ILE A 104 32.17 -14.45 -16.50
CA ILE A 104 32.96 -13.39 -17.15
C ILE A 104 32.08 -12.37 -17.88
N GLU A 105 30.82 -12.71 -18.21
CA GLU A 105 29.84 -11.75 -18.76
C GLU A 105 29.25 -10.83 -17.70
N ALA A 106 29.03 -11.31 -16.46
CA ALA A 106 28.44 -10.51 -15.39
C ALA A 106 29.36 -9.39 -14.83
N GLN A 107 30.69 -9.49 -15.03
CA GLN A 107 31.65 -8.45 -14.61
C GLN A 107 32.03 -7.46 -15.71
N LYS A 108 31.60 -7.68 -16.96
CA LYS A 108 31.82 -6.73 -18.07
C LYS A 108 30.67 -5.74 -18.24
N GLU A 109 29.47 -6.06 -17.77
CA GLU A 109 28.30 -5.17 -17.82
C GLU A 109 28.25 -4.14 -16.68
N SER A 110 28.96 -4.34 -15.56
CA SER A 110 28.95 -3.36 -14.46
C SER A 110 29.97 -2.21 -14.59
N ASN A 111 30.90 -2.27 -15.54
CA ASN A 111 32.01 -1.30 -15.69
C ASN A 111 31.95 -0.45 -16.98
N ARG A 112 30.75 -0.21 -17.55
CA ARG A 112 30.63 0.52 -18.82
C ARG A 112 29.52 1.58 -18.90
N SER A 113 29.15 2.18 -17.77
CA SER A 113 28.31 3.38 -17.76
C SER A 113 28.85 4.40 -16.77
N ASP A 114 30.01 4.99 -17.09
CA ASP A 114 30.41 6.33 -16.67
C ASP A 114 31.68 6.74 -17.42
N SER A 115 31.50 7.29 -18.63
CA SER A 115 32.40 8.32 -19.18
C SER A 115 31.90 8.84 -20.52
N ASN A 116 31.75 10.17 -20.59
CA ASN A 116 31.72 11.04 -21.76
C ASN A 116 30.43 11.18 -22.58
N SER A 117 29.74 12.28 -22.29
CA SER A 117 29.17 13.17 -23.31
C SER A 117 30.27 13.70 -24.24
N ASN A 118 30.17 13.45 -25.55
CA ASN A 118 30.29 14.49 -26.57
C ASN A 118 29.94 13.97 -27.98
N GLN A 119 29.41 14.89 -28.79
CA GLN A 119 28.90 14.73 -30.14
C GLN A 119 29.96 14.25 -31.15
N GLY A 120 29.49 13.56 -32.19
CA GLY A 120 30.12 13.48 -33.52
C GLY A 120 31.03 12.28 -33.76
N ASP A 121 30.50 11.21 -34.38
CA ASP A 121 30.85 10.92 -35.77
C ASP A 121 30.22 9.59 -36.25
N SER A 122 29.51 9.72 -37.36
CA SER A 122 28.91 8.65 -38.13
C SER A 122 29.94 7.92 -38.98
N LYS A 123 29.66 6.62 -39.21
CA LYS A 123 30.26 5.69 -40.18
C LYS A 123 31.51 4.96 -39.70
N ASN A 124 31.31 3.74 -39.20
CA ASN A 124 31.82 2.50 -39.81
C ASN A 124 31.73 1.36 -38.78
N LEU A 125 30.62 0.60 -38.77
CA LEU A 125 30.65 -0.81 -38.37
C LEU A 125 29.34 -1.54 -38.76
N SER A 126 29.17 -1.79 -40.06
CA SER A 126 28.16 -2.73 -40.56
C SER A 126 28.90 -3.77 -41.39
N ILE A 127 28.99 -5.01 -40.90
CA ILE A 127 29.21 -6.23 -41.71
C ILE A 127 29.14 -7.54 -40.87
N PHE A 128 29.14 -7.48 -39.53
CA PHE A 128 29.04 -8.70 -38.69
C PHE A 128 27.85 -8.75 -37.72
N LYS A 129 26.76 -8.00 -37.98
CA LYS A 129 25.54 -8.04 -37.14
C LYS A 129 24.36 -8.79 -37.75
N ASP A 130 24.43 -9.19 -39.03
CA ASP A 130 23.22 -9.57 -39.75
C ASP A 130 22.80 -11.05 -39.54
N GLU A 131 23.69 -11.95 -39.09
CA GLU A 131 23.34 -13.38 -38.89
C GLU A 131 22.84 -13.73 -37.47
N GLU A 132 23.34 -13.07 -36.41
CA GLU A 132 22.85 -13.30 -35.03
C GLU A 132 21.55 -12.51 -34.72
N ASP A 133 21.34 -11.37 -35.39
CA ASP A 133 20.15 -10.55 -35.20
C ASP A 133 18.89 -11.18 -35.82
N GLU A 134 19.01 -12.03 -36.84
CA GLU A 134 17.88 -12.75 -37.47
C GLU A 134 17.26 -13.79 -36.50
N ALA A 135 18.08 -14.60 -35.84
CA ALA A 135 17.62 -15.62 -34.89
C ALA A 135 17.05 -15.02 -33.60
N HIS A 136 17.66 -13.95 -33.09
CA HIS A 136 17.16 -13.21 -31.92
C HIS A 136 15.92 -12.36 -32.24
N LYS A 137 15.80 -11.78 -33.44
CA LYS A 137 14.56 -11.11 -33.89
C LYS A 137 13.41 -12.11 -34.01
N GLN A 138 13.61 -13.30 -34.60
CA GLN A 138 12.55 -14.30 -34.73
C GLN A 138 11.99 -14.75 -33.36
N LYS A 139 12.86 -14.91 -32.35
CA LYS A 139 12.45 -15.30 -30.97
C LYS A 139 11.68 -14.16 -30.27
N LYS A 140 12.10 -12.90 -30.46
CA LYS A 140 11.42 -11.71 -29.90
C LYS A 140 10.08 -11.41 -30.57
N TYR A 141 9.95 -11.69 -31.88
CA TYR A 141 8.70 -11.53 -32.64
C TYR A 141 7.64 -12.58 -32.28
N LYS A 142 8.02 -13.85 -32.10
CA LYS A 142 7.10 -14.93 -31.71
C LYS A 142 6.51 -14.72 -30.30
N VAL A 143 7.30 -14.25 -29.35
CA VAL A 143 6.83 -13.89 -27.98
C VAL A 143 5.88 -12.70 -28.05
N LYS A 144 6.19 -11.65 -28.85
CA LYS A 144 5.30 -10.49 -28.98
C LYS A 144 3.91 -10.83 -29.56
N ILE A 145 3.83 -11.78 -30.49
CA ILE A 145 2.55 -12.20 -31.10
C ILE A 145 1.67 -12.94 -30.10
N PHE A 146 2.22 -13.88 -29.31
CA PHE A 146 1.45 -14.58 -28.29
C PHE A 146 0.96 -13.65 -27.19
N LYS A 147 1.76 -12.66 -26.80
CA LYS A 147 1.32 -11.56 -25.93
C LYS A 147 0.09 -10.83 -26.47
N ILE A 148 0.17 -10.37 -27.72
CA ILE A 148 -0.91 -9.60 -28.36
C ILE A 148 -2.19 -10.42 -28.46
N ILE A 149 -2.08 -11.72 -28.74
CA ILE A 149 -3.22 -12.63 -28.82
C ILE A 149 -3.82 -12.87 -27.43
N LEU A 150 -3.00 -13.16 -26.42
CA LEU A 150 -3.46 -13.41 -25.05
C LEU A 150 -4.12 -12.18 -24.41
N ASP A 151 -3.58 -10.98 -24.66
CA ASP A 151 -4.10 -9.72 -24.14
C ASP A 151 -5.28 -9.16 -24.97
N SER A 152 -5.61 -9.79 -26.10
CA SER A 152 -6.73 -9.38 -26.94
C SER A 152 -8.06 -9.64 -26.26
N SER A 153 -8.88 -8.59 -26.14
CA SER A 153 -10.25 -8.69 -25.63
C SER A 153 -11.10 -9.71 -26.39
N ILE A 154 -10.87 -9.87 -27.71
CA ILE A 154 -11.61 -10.82 -28.55
C ILE A 154 -11.26 -12.26 -28.14
N PHE A 155 -9.97 -12.55 -27.95
CA PHE A 155 -9.51 -13.87 -27.52
C PHE A 155 -10.06 -14.21 -26.13
N GLN A 156 -10.02 -13.26 -25.20
CA GLN A 156 -10.61 -13.42 -23.86
C GLN A 156 -12.13 -13.68 -23.91
N ILE A 157 -12.86 -13.00 -24.77
CA ILE A 157 -14.30 -13.26 -24.96
C ILE A 157 -14.53 -14.67 -25.50
N ILE A 158 -13.76 -15.11 -26.49
CA ILE A 158 -13.87 -16.46 -27.08
C ILE A 158 -13.60 -17.53 -26.01
N VAL A 159 -12.51 -17.40 -25.25
CA VAL A 159 -12.15 -18.32 -24.17
C VAL A 159 -13.24 -18.35 -23.09
N ASN A 160 -13.83 -17.21 -22.74
CA ASN A 160 -14.93 -17.14 -21.77
C ASN A 160 -16.19 -17.84 -22.28
N VAL A 161 -16.56 -17.64 -23.55
CA VAL A 161 -17.71 -18.33 -24.19
C VAL A 161 -17.48 -19.84 -24.23
N PHE A 162 -16.27 -20.28 -24.59
CA PHE A 162 -15.91 -21.70 -24.60
C PHE A 162 -15.87 -22.31 -23.19
N THR A 163 -15.50 -21.52 -22.18
CA THR A 163 -15.57 -21.95 -20.77
C THR A 163 -17.02 -22.19 -20.35
N VAL A 164 -17.94 -21.29 -20.71
CA VAL A 164 -19.38 -21.49 -20.48
C VAL A 164 -19.91 -22.71 -21.25
N TYR A 165 -19.51 -22.87 -22.52
CA TYR A 165 -19.86 -24.05 -23.31
C TYR A 165 -19.42 -25.35 -22.62
N SER A 166 -18.18 -25.42 -22.13
CA SER A 166 -17.63 -26.62 -21.48
C SER A 166 -18.35 -27.06 -20.20
N LEU A 167 -19.16 -26.17 -19.60
CA LEU A 167 -19.96 -26.46 -18.42
C LEU A 167 -21.34 -27.01 -18.78
N PHE A 168 -21.97 -26.52 -19.86
CA PHE A 168 -23.37 -26.78 -20.15
C PHE A 168 -23.64 -27.60 -21.43
N ALA A 169 -22.66 -27.73 -22.32
CA ALA A 169 -22.87 -28.30 -23.65
C ALA A 169 -23.43 -29.73 -23.63
N ASP A 170 -22.94 -30.59 -22.74
CA ASP A 170 -23.42 -31.98 -22.64
C ASP A 170 -24.86 -32.07 -22.13
N ASP A 171 -25.22 -31.29 -21.11
CA ASP A 171 -26.58 -31.26 -20.58
C ASP A 171 -27.57 -30.69 -21.61
N ILE A 172 -27.17 -29.66 -22.37
CA ILE A 172 -27.95 -29.08 -23.47
C ILE A 172 -28.12 -30.10 -24.61
N ARG A 173 -27.06 -30.82 -24.99
CA ARG A 173 -27.08 -31.88 -26.02
C ARG A 173 -28.11 -32.95 -25.67
N VAL A 174 -28.04 -33.51 -24.45
CA VAL A 174 -28.98 -34.54 -24.03
C VAL A 174 -30.40 -33.95 -23.92
N MET A 175 -30.59 -32.72 -23.46
CA MET A 175 -31.94 -32.15 -23.33
C MET A 175 -32.61 -31.87 -24.69
N THR A 176 -31.87 -31.38 -25.70
CA THR A 176 -32.45 -30.78 -26.91
C THR A 176 -32.34 -31.63 -28.16
N THR A 177 -31.33 -32.51 -28.27
CA THR A 177 -31.03 -33.21 -29.53
C THR A 177 -31.14 -34.74 -29.43
N ARG A 178 -31.23 -35.38 -30.60
CA ARG A 178 -31.17 -36.84 -30.77
C ARG A 178 -29.74 -37.26 -31.19
N LYS A 179 -29.51 -38.56 -31.30
CA LYS A 179 -28.20 -39.17 -31.58
C LYS A 179 -27.55 -38.69 -32.90
N ASP A 180 -28.35 -38.31 -33.88
CA ASP A 180 -27.91 -37.78 -35.17
C ASP A 180 -27.08 -36.48 -35.06
N ALA A 181 -27.40 -35.63 -34.09
CA ALA A 181 -26.72 -34.36 -33.86
C ALA A 181 -25.42 -34.48 -33.04
N ASP A 182 -25.13 -35.65 -32.44
CA ASP A 182 -24.00 -35.82 -31.52
C ASP A 182 -22.65 -35.56 -32.21
N LEU A 183 -22.53 -35.86 -33.50
CA LEU A 183 -21.32 -35.61 -34.29
C LEU A 183 -20.98 -34.10 -34.33
N GLY A 184 -21.98 -33.22 -34.39
CA GLY A 184 -21.77 -31.78 -34.36
C GLY A 184 -21.21 -31.29 -33.01
N PHE A 185 -21.75 -31.82 -31.90
CA PHE A 185 -21.27 -31.49 -30.56
C PHE A 185 -19.87 -32.02 -30.29
N ASP A 186 -19.52 -33.20 -30.80
CA ASP A 186 -18.16 -33.74 -30.70
C ASP A 186 -17.14 -32.84 -31.44
N ILE A 187 -17.46 -32.37 -32.65
CA ILE A 187 -16.61 -31.43 -33.41
C ILE A 187 -16.42 -30.12 -32.64
N CYS A 188 -17.51 -29.54 -32.12
CA CYS A 188 -17.44 -28.33 -31.30
C CYS A 188 -16.58 -28.52 -30.04
N THR A 189 -16.72 -29.66 -29.36
CA THR A 189 -15.94 -29.98 -28.15
C THR A 189 -14.44 -30.12 -28.46
N ILE A 190 -14.09 -30.72 -29.60
CA ILE A 190 -12.69 -30.81 -30.07
C ILE A 190 -12.12 -29.40 -30.34
N ILE A 191 -12.88 -28.51 -30.98
CA ILE A 191 -12.45 -27.12 -31.23
C ILE A 191 -12.16 -26.39 -29.91
N VAL A 192 -13.02 -26.57 -28.91
CA VAL A 192 -12.85 -25.98 -27.58
C VAL A 192 -11.59 -26.52 -26.88
N ILE A 193 -11.37 -27.84 -26.89
CA ILE A 193 -10.18 -28.47 -26.33
C ILE A 193 -8.91 -27.92 -27.01
N CYS A 194 -8.90 -27.85 -28.35
CA CYS A 194 -7.78 -27.29 -29.11
C CYS A 194 -7.50 -25.83 -28.72
N THR A 195 -8.53 -25.02 -28.49
CA THR A 195 -8.37 -23.62 -28.06
C THR A 195 -7.81 -23.52 -26.64
N PHE A 196 -8.24 -24.39 -25.72
CA PHE A 196 -7.69 -24.43 -24.37
C PHE A 196 -6.25 -24.93 -24.32
N VAL A 197 -5.90 -25.93 -25.13
CA VAL A 197 -4.51 -26.37 -25.27
C VAL A 197 -3.64 -25.24 -25.83
N ALA A 198 -4.14 -24.49 -26.82
CA ALA A 198 -3.46 -23.31 -27.35
C ALA A 198 -3.28 -22.21 -26.28
N GLU A 199 -4.31 -21.91 -25.49
CA GLU A 199 -4.25 -20.95 -24.36
C GLU A 199 -3.17 -21.36 -23.35
N ILE A 200 -3.12 -22.64 -22.98
CA ILE A 200 -2.15 -23.18 -22.03
C ILE A 200 -0.73 -23.07 -22.59
N ILE A 201 -0.50 -23.46 -23.85
CA ILE A 201 0.81 -23.38 -24.52
C ILE A 201 1.28 -21.92 -24.61
N MET A 202 0.40 -21.00 -25.03
CA MET A 202 0.74 -19.57 -25.09
C MET A 202 1.06 -19.02 -23.69
N SER A 203 0.31 -19.43 -22.67
CA SER A 203 0.55 -19.01 -21.28
C SER A 203 1.86 -19.54 -20.71
N MET A 204 2.30 -20.74 -21.10
CA MET A 204 3.62 -21.28 -20.70
C MET A 204 4.78 -20.49 -21.30
N VAL A 205 4.61 -19.93 -22.50
CA VAL A 205 5.67 -19.20 -23.21
C VAL A 205 5.74 -17.74 -22.77
N GLU A 206 4.60 -17.10 -22.50
CA GLU A 206 4.51 -15.66 -22.23
C GLU A 206 4.60 -15.30 -20.74
N LYS A 207 3.97 -16.08 -19.85
CA LYS A 207 3.86 -15.73 -18.42
C LYS A 207 4.99 -16.36 -17.62
N GLU A 208 5.94 -15.52 -17.19
CA GLU A 208 7.00 -15.93 -16.27
C GLU A 208 6.40 -16.49 -14.97
N GLY A 209 6.77 -17.71 -14.60
CA GLY A 209 6.25 -18.41 -13.42
C GLY A 209 4.90 -19.12 -13.59
N TYR A 210 4.31 -19.18 -14.80
CA TYR A 210 3.08 -19.97 -15.02
C TYR A 210 3.35 -21.47 -15.10
N THR A 211 4.47 -21.89 -15.70
CA THR A 211 4.85 -23.31 -15.81
C THR A 211 4.98 -23.93 -14.41
N PHE A 212 4.30 -25.06 -14.18
CA PHE A 212 4.17 -25.73 -12.88
C PHE A 212 3.52 -24.91 -11.75
N SER A 213 2.88 -23.78 -12.07
CA SER A 213 2.06 -23.06 -11.08
C SER A 213 0.80 -23.85 -10.72
N PHE A 214 0.18 -23.49 -9.59
CA PHE A 214 -1.14 -24.01 -9.21
C PHE A 214 -2.18 -23.84 -10.33
N PHE A 215 -2.19 -22.69 -11.02
CA PHE A 215 -3.14 -22.41 -12.09
C PHE A 215 -2.90 -23.24 -13.36
N PHE A 216 -1.65 -23.58 -13.66
CA PHE A 216 -1.30 -24.48 -14.76
C PHE A 216 -1.91 -25.87 -14.56
N TRP A 217 -1.79 -26.44 -13.36
CA TRP A 217 -2.36 -27.76 -13.06
C TRP A 217 -3.88 -27.78 -13.13
N LEU A 218 -4.54 -26.70 -12.69
CA LEU A 218 -5.99 -26.55 -12.81
C LEU A 218 -6.47 -26.47 -14.26
N ASP A 219 -5.73 -25.75 -15.11
CA ASP A 219 -6.06 -25.62 -16.53
C ASP A 219 -5.89 -26.95 -17.29
N ILE A 220 -4.86 -27.73 -16.95
CA ILE A 220 -4.66 -29.07 -17.48
C ILE A 220 -5.78 -30.01 -17.03
N LEU A 221 -6.06 -30.06 -15.72
CA LEU A 221 -7.05 -30.97 -15.16
C LEU A 221 -8.45 -30.73 -15.75
N SER A 222 -8.82 -29.46 -15.91
CA SER A 222 -10.07 -29.05 -16.55
C SER A 222 -10.11 -29.40 -18.04
N THR A 223 -9.03 -29.19 -18.81
CA THR A 223 -8.99 -29.55 -20.24
C THR A 223 -9.05 -31.07 -20.43
N VAL A 224 -8.28 -31.83 -19.65
CA VAL A 224 -8.26 -33.30 -19.68
C VAL A 224 -9.63 -33.86 -19.33
N SER A 225 -10.33 -33.25 -18.37
CA SER A 225 -11.68 -33.69 -18.01
C SER A 225 -12.68 -33.62 -19.17
N MET A 226 -12.48 -32.75 -20.18
CA MET A 226 -13.34 -32.62 -21.36
C MET A 226 -13.19 -33.77 -22.35
N LEU A 227 -12.09 -34.50 -22.32
CA LEU A 227 -11.90 -35.67 -23.18
C LEU A 227 -12.96 -36.74 -22.94
N LEU A 228 -13.49 -36.83 -21.72
CA LEU A 228 -14.54 -37.79 -21.34
C LEU A 228 -15.92 -37.48 -21.95
N ASP A 229 -16.14 -36.26 -22.47
CA ASP A 229 -17.41 -35.88 -23.10
C ASP A 229 -17.44 -36.19 -24.61
N ILE A 230 -16.31 -36.58 -25.21
CA ILE A 230 -16.24 -36.99 -26.62
C ILE A 230 -16.88 -38.38 -26.75
N ASN A 231 -18.04 -38.46 -27.42
CA ASN A 231 -18.79 -39.72 -27.54
C ASN A 231 -17.99 -40.80 -28.25
N MET A 232 -17.25 -40.45 -29.31
CA MET A 232 -16.41 -41.39 -30.05
C MET A 232 -15.35 -42.07 -29.15
N LEU A 233 -14.75 -41.29 -28.25
CA LEU A 233 -13.72 -41.78 -27.34
C LEU A 233 -14.34 -42.61 -26.20
N ASN A 234 -15.45 -42.14 -25.65
CA ASN A 234 -16.20 -42.84 -24.61
C ASN A 234 -16.65 -44.24 -25.09
N ASN A 235 -17.18 -44.33 -26.30
CA ASN A 235 -17.57 -45.60 -26.92
C ASN A 235 -16.38 -46.55 -27.11
N VAL A 236 -15.17 -46.08 -27.35
CA VAL A 236 -13.98 -46.95 -27.50
C VAL A 236 -13.43 -47.39 -26.13
N ILE A 237 -13.40 -46.48 -25.15
CA ILE A 237 -12.86 -46.74 -23.81
C ILE A 237 -13.75 -47.71 -23.03
N PHE A 238 -15.07 -47.55 -23.11
CA PHE A 238 -16.00 -48.33 -22.28
C PHE A 238 -16.66 -49.52 -22.99
N ASN A 239 -16.53 -49.66 -24.32
CA ASN A 239 -17.17 -50.73 -25.11
C ASN A 239 -16.20 -51.71 -25.78
N SER A 240 -14.94 -51.77 -25.35
CA SER A 240 -13.89 -52.64 -25.94
C SER A 240 -13.99 -54.13 -25.52
N GLY A 241 -15.21 -54.64 -25.23
CA GLY A 241 -15.45 -56.02 -24.81
C GLY A 241 -16.68 -56.69 -25.45
N SER A 242 -16.44 -57.48 -26.50
CA SER A 242 -17.21 -58.63 -27.05
C SER A 242 -18.76 -58.61 -27.14
N GLY A 243 -19.27 -58.73 -28.38
CA GLY A 243 -20.57 -59.34 -28.72
C GLY A 243 -21.81 -58.44 -28.62
N GLN A 244 -22.57 -58.32 -29.72
CA GLN A 244 -23.74 -57.42 -29.87
C GLN A 244 -24.87 -57.60 -28.83
N ILE A 245 -24.89 -58.69 -28.06
CA ILE A 245 -26.01 -59.04 -27.15
C ILE A 245 -25.59 -58.95 -25.66
N GLY A 246 -24.35 -59.29 -25.30
CA GLY A 246 -23.82 -59.16 -23.93
C GLY A 246 -23.46 -57.73 -23.51
N GLY A 247 -23.28 -56.84 -24.50
CA GLY A 247 -23.00 -55.42 -24.27
C GLY A 247 -24.16 -54.67 -23.63
N VAL A 248 -25.41 -54.99 -23.94
CA VAL A 248 -26.60 -54.23 -23.48
C VAL A 248 -26.81 -54.32 -21.96
N GLN A 249 -26.56 -55.49 -21.36
CA GLN A 249 -26.75 -55.74 -19.93
C GLN A 249 -25.62 -55.14 -19.07
N LYS A 250 -24.36 -55.26 -19.51
CA LYS A 250 -23.20 -54.67 -18.84
C LYS A 250 -23.13 -53.15 -19.04
N ALA A 251 -23.57 -52.66 -20.20
CA ALA A 251 -23.60 -51.24 -20.51
C ALA A 251 -24.61 -50.44 -19.69
N GLY A 252 -25.79 -50.99 -19.41
CA GLY A 252 -26.79 -50.30 -18.59
C GLY A 252 -26.30 -49.98 -17.17
N GLN A 253 -25.45 -50.84 -16.61
CA GLN A 253 -24.83 -50.63 -15.28
C GLN A 253 -23.54 -49.79 -15.37
N ALA A 254 -22.67 -50.04 -16.35
CA ALA A 254 -21.43 -49.28 -16.55
C ALA A 254 -21.69 -47.81 -16.93
N SER A 255 -22.73 -47.54 -17.73
CA SER A 255 -23.15 -46.18 -18.11
C SER A 255 -23.66 -45.36 -16.91
N ARG A 256 -24.35 -45.99 -15.95
CA ARG A 256 -24.80 -45.32 -14.71
C ARG A 256 -23.64 -44.93 -13.80
N VAL A 257 -22.61 -45.78 -13.68
CA VAL A 257 -21.42 -45.49 -12.87
C VAL A 257 -20.51 -44.46 -13.56
N GLY A 258 -20.31 -44.58 -14.88
CA GLY A 258 -19.54 -43.64 -15.68
C GLY A 258 -20.15 -42.24 -15.75
N SER A 259 -21.47 -42.13 -15.88
CA SER A 259 -22.17 -40.84 -15.84
C SER A 259 -22.13 -40.18 -14.46
N LYS A 260 -22.23 -40.95 -13.36
CA LYS A 260 -22.06 -40.41 -11.99
C LYS A 260 -20.64 -39.90 -11.75
N ALA A 261 -19.61 -40.64 -12.15
CA ALA A 261 -18.21 -40.20 -12.03
C ALA A 261 -17.89 -39.01 -12.95
N GLY A 262 -18.38 -39.02 -14.19
CA GLY A 262 -18.24 -37.91 -15.14
C GLY A 262 -18.87 -36.61 -14.62
N ARG A 263 -20.05 -36.70 -13.97
CA ARG A 263 -20.72 -35.55 -13.33
C ARG A 263 -19.91 -34.95 -12.17
N VAL A 264 -19.23 -35.77 -11.37
CA VAL A 264 -18.34 -35.27 -10.29
C VAL A 264 -17.09 -34.61 -10.87
N VAL A 265 -16.49 -35.21 -11.91
CA VAL A 265 -15.31 -34.66 -12.60
C VAL A 265 -15.63 -33.33 -13.31
N ARG A 266 -16.89 -33.09 -13.72
CA ARG A 266 -17.35 -31.79 -14.25
C ARG A 266 -17.26 -30.64 -13.25
N LEU A 267 -17.41 -30.90 -11.95
CA LEU A 267 -17.28 -29.86 -10.91
C LEU A 267 -15.87 -29.26 -10.88
N VAL A 268 -14.86 -30.01 -11.31
CA VAL A 268 -13.48 -29.53 -11.41
C VAL A 268 -13.34 -28.41 -12.45
N ARG A 269 -14.20 -28.37 -13.47
CA ARG A 269 -14.22 -27.30 -14.49
C ARG A 269 -14.76 -25.98 -13.93
N LEU A 270 -15.53 -26.00 -12.84
CA LEU A 270 -16.00 -24.79 -12.16
C LEU A 270 -14.84 -23.93 -11.66
N ILE A 271 -13.67 -24.53 -11.40
CA ILE A 271 -12.48 -23.79 -10.99
C ILE A 271 -12.07 -22.76 -12.06
N ARG A 272 -12.39 -23.00 -13.35
CA ARG A 272 -12.16 -21.99 -14.42
C ARG A 272 -13.07 -20.78 -14.31
N ILE A 273 -14.22 -20.85 -13.63
CA ILE A 273 -15.08 -19.68 -13.40
C ILE A 273 -14.38 -18.61 -12.56
N VAL A 274 -13.40 -19.01 -11.74
CA VAL A 274 -12.55 -18.10 -10.96
C VAL A 274 -11.75 -17.18 -11.89
N LYS A 275 -11.35 -17.64 -13.09
CA LYS A 275 -10.72 -16.79 -14.10
C LYS A 275 -11.69 -15.74 -14.64
N LEU A 276 -12.95 -16.10 -14.87
CA LEU A 276 -13.99 -15.18 -15.34
C LEU A 276 -14.29 -14.11 -14.28
N TYR A 277 -14.32 -14.51 -13.00
CA TYR A 277 -14.40 -13.59 -11.87
C TYR A 277 -13.19 -12.64 -11.82
N LYS A 278 -11.97 -13.17 -11.90
CA LYS A 278 -10.74 -12.36 -11.88
C LYS A 278 -10.67 -11.40 -13.07
N ALA A 279 -11.07 -11.83 -14.26
CA ALA A 279 -11.14 -10.98 -15.45
C ALA A 279 -12.18 -9.85 -15.28
N ALA A 280 -13.35 -10.17 -14.72
CA ALA A 280 -14.38 -9.17 -14.41
C ALA A 280 -13.92 -8.16 -13.35
N GLN A 281 -13.22 -8.62 -12.31
CA GLN A 281 -12.64 -7.77 -11.28
C GLN A 281 -11.55 -6.85 -11.86
N GLN A 282 -10.63 -7.40 -12.66
CA GLN A 282 -9.57 -6.62 -13.30
C GLN A 282 -10.13 -5.59 -14.29
N GLN A 283 -11.23 -5.91 -14.99
CA GLN A 283 -11.93 -4.95 -15.84
C GLN A 283 -12.63 -3.86 -15.02
N HIS A 284 -13.16 -4.19 -13.84
CA HIS A 284 -13.75 -3.22 -12.92
C HIS A 284 -12.68 -2.25 -12.36
N GLU A 285 -11.53 -2.77 -11.94
CA GLU A 285 -10.37 -1.99 -11.49
C GLU A 285 -9.85 -1.08 -12.60
N ASN A 286 -9.70 -1.59 -13.83
CA ASN A 286 -9.29 -0.79 -14.99
C ASN A 286 -10.29 0.35 -15.29
N ARG A 287 -11.60 0.09 -15.17
CA ARG A 287 -12.63 1.14 -15.33
C ARG A 287 -12.59 2.17 -14.21
N LEU A 288 -12.31 1.77 -12.97
CA LEU A 288 -12.13 2.69 -11.85
C LEU A 288 -10.87 3.54 -12.05
N ALA A 289 -9.77 2.94 -12.51
CA ALA A 289 -8.54 3.64 -12.85
C ALA A 289 -8.74 4.61 -14.03
N GLU A 290 -9.50 4.22 -15.06
CA GLU A 290 -9.88 5.11 -16.16
C GLU A 290 -10.75 6.29 -15.68
N LYS A 291 -11.70 6.04 -14.79
CA LYS A 291 -12.52 7.10 -14.16
C LYS A 291 -11.68 8.03 -13.30
N ALA A 292 -10.71 7.49 -12.54
CA ALA A 292 -9.77 8.28 -11.75
C ALA A 292 -8.90 9.16 -12.67
N ASN A 293 -8.34 8.58 -13.74
CA ASN A 293 -7.55 9.32 -14.74
C ASN A 293 -8.38 10.35 -15.50
N GLN A 294 -9.65 10.07 -15.82
CA GLN A 294 -10.57 11.03 -16.40
C GLN A 294 -10.91 12.16 -15.42
N SER A 295 -11.11 11.87 -14.14
CA SER A 295 -11.36 12.90 -13.12
C SER A 295 -10.15 13.82 -12.94
N GLN A 296 -8.93 13.27 -12.99
CA GLN A 296 -7.67 14.03 -12.92
C GLN A 296 -7.44 14.87 -14.20
N SER A 297 -7.79 14.34 -15.37
CA SER A 297 -7.76 15.09 -16.64
C SER A 297 -8.80 16.20 -16.68
N ASN A 298 -10.02 15.94 -16.19
CA ASN A 298 -11.08 16.93 -16.07
C ASN A 298 -10.73 18.03 -15.06
N PHE A 299 -10.05 17.69 -13.95
CA PHE A 299 -9.51 18.68 -13.02
C PHE A 299 -8.46 19.58 -13.70
N LYS A 300 -7.49 18.99 -14.42
CA LYS A 300 -6.50 19.76 -15.21
C LYS A 300 -7.13 20.61 -16.30
N LEU A 301 -8.22 20.14 -16.92
CA LEU A 301 -8.99 20.89 -17.91
C LEU A 301 -9.76 22.06 -17.27
N MET A 302 -10.38 21.84 -16.11
CA MET A 302 -11.07 22.88 -15.33
C MET A 302 -10.10 23.94 -14.82
N GLU A 303 -8.88 23.54 -14.42
CA GLU A 303 -7.82 24.46 -14.04
C GLU A 303 -7.34 25.29 -15.25
N LYS A 304 -7.18 24.68 -16.44
CA LYS A 304 -6.91 25.40 -17.69
C LYS A 304 -8.05 26.34 -18.09
N ILE A 305 -9.30 25.96 -17.87
CA ILE A 305 -10.48 26.81 -18.13
C ILE A 305 -10.54 27.96 -17.12
N ARG A 306 -10.22 27.74 -15.84
CA ARG A 306 -10.13 28.77 -14.81
C ARG A 306 -9.03 29.78 -15.14
N LYS A 307 -7.85 29.31 -15.55
CA LYS A 307 -6.73 30.14 -16.05
C LYS A 307 -7.11 30.92 -17.32
N ARG A 308 -7.95 30.36 -18.21
CA ARG A 308 -8.48 31.07 -19.41
C ARG A 308 -9.59 32.08 -19.08
N LYS A 309 -10.41 31.82 -18.07
CA LYS A 309 -11.46 32.75 -17.61
C LYS A 309 -10.87 33.95 -16.87
N MET A 310 -9.79 33.77 -16.11
CA MET A 310 -9.05 34.89 -15.51
C MET A 310 -8.40 35.79 -16.58
N LYS A 311 -7.89 35.21 -17.68
CA LYS A 311 -7.33 35.98 -18.81
C LYS A 311 -8.35 36.76 -19.65
N LYS A 312 -9.66 36.58 -19.43
CA LYS A 312 -10.73 37.26 -20.21
C LYS A 312 -11.47 38.38 -19.48
N LYS A 313 -11.12 38.69 -18.22
CA LYS A 313 -11.70 39.82 -17.47
C LYS A 313 -10.69 40.97 -17.31
N VAL A 314 -10.27 41.58 -18.42
CA VAL A 314 -9.67 42.93 -18.40
C VAL A 314 -10.10 43.66 -19.68
N HIS A 315 -11.20 44.41 -19.59
CA HIS A 315 -11.48 45.63 -20.36
C HIS A 315 -12.61 46.37 -19.64
N PRO A 316 -12.42 47.63 -19.18
CA PRO A 316 -13.50 48.46 -18.68
C PRO A 316 -14.09 49.31 -19.81
N GLY A 317 -15.41 49.44 -19.84
CA GLY A 317 -16.15 50.32 -20.75
C GLY A 317 -17.57 50.55 -20.23
N PRO A 318 -18.18 51.71 -20.52
CA PRO A 318 -18.68 52.61 -19.48
C PRO A 318 -20.15 52.43 -19.10
N ILE A 319 -20.48 53.09 -17.98
CA ILE A 319 -21.78 53.30 -17.35
C ILE A 319 -22.83 53.75 -18.37
N ASP A 320 -24.01 53.12 -18.37
CA ASP A 320 -25.25 53.85 -18.61
C ASP A 320 -26.49 53.19 -18.01
N SER A 321 -27.31 54.07 -17.46
CA SER A 321 -28.57 53.87 -16.74
C SER A 321 -29.72 53.29 -17.58
N LYS A 322 -30.60 52.51 -16.92
CA LYS A 322 -32.10 52.60 -16.92
C LYS A 322 -32.79 51.23 -16.77
N GLY A 323 -33.85 51.21 -15.94
CA GLY A 323 -35.08 50.49 -16.27
C GLY A 323 -35.33 49.12 -15.61
N ALA A 324 -35.74 49.15 -14.34
CA ALA A 324 -37.02 48.68 -13.78
C ALA A 324 -37.73 47.38 -14.29
N VAL A 325 -38.42 46.73 -13.30
CA VAL A 325 -39.61 45.84 -13.39
C VAL A 325 -39.28 44.37 -13.79
N ASP A 326 -39.70 43.26 -13.18
CA ASP A 326 -40.78 42.81 -12.26
C ASP A 326 -40.34 41.42 -11.69
N SER A 327 -40.36 41.12 -10.38
CA SER A 327 -41.43 40.54 -9.55
C SER A 327 -41.57 38.99 -9.51
N LYS A 328 -41.90 38.52 -8.27
CA LYS A 328 -42.20 37.16 -7.73
C LYS A 328 -40.97 36.36 -7.25
N GLY A 329 -40.74 36.11 -5.96
CA GLY A 329 -41.62 35.71 -4.84
C GLY A 329 -41.52 34.18 -4.69
N GLN A 330 -40.91 33.59 -3.67
CA GLN A 330 -41.45 33.44 -2.32
C GLN A 330 -40.37 33.01 -1.30
N SER A 331 -40.55 33.50 -0.08
CA SER A 331 -39.94 33.12 1.19
C SER A 331 -40.46 31.75 1.69
N ASP A 332 -39.72 31.11 2.58
CA ASP A 332 -40.19 30.96 3.97
C ASP A 332 -39.13 30.34 4.91
N SER A 333 -38.88 31.08 5.98
CA SER A 333 -38.26 30.68 7.24
C SER A 333 -39.12 29.71 8.04
N LYS A 334 -38.50 28.84 8.84
CA LYS A 334 -39.03 28.36 10.14
C LYS A 334 -37.98 27.60 10.95
N GLY A 335 -37.65 28.11 12.14
CA GLY A 335 -37.47 27.25 13.35
C GLY A 335 -38.85 26.74 13.82
N PRO A 336 -39.00 26.03 14.97
CA PRO A 336 -38.34 26.38 16.24
C PRO A 336 -38.06 25.23 17.27
N ASN A 337 -37.56 25.66 18.44
CA ASN A 337 -37.76 25.17 19.82
C ASN A 337 -36.83 24.16 20.51
N GLU A 338 -36.04 24.72 21.44
CA GLU A 338 -36.12 24.59 22.91
C GLU A 338 -36.53 23.25 23.55
N SER A 339 -35.64 22.73 24.41
CA SER A 339 -36.04 22.24 25.74
C SER A 339 -34.97 22.56 26.77
N SER A 340 -35.44 23.14 27.87
CA SER A 340 -34.73 23.54 29.08
C SER A 340 -34.79 22.43 30.15
N GLY A 341 -33.79 22.39 31.03
CA GLY A 341 -33.75 21.55 32.23
C GLY A 341 -32.40 21.69 32.92
N GLN A 342 -32.19 22.81 33.63
CA GLN A 342 -32.21 22.90 35.10
C GLN A 342 -30.86 22.57 35.76
N PHE A 343 -30.27 23.65 36.29
CA PHE A 343 -29.14 23.71 37.22
C PHE A 343 -29.42 22.94 38.51
N ASN A 344 -28.36 22.38 39.09
CA ASN A 344 -28.19 22.30 40.54
C ASN A 344 -26.76 22.72 40.90
N ASP A 345 -26.67 23.83 41.62
CA ASP A 345 -25.49 24.34 42.32
C ASP A 345 -25.16 23.47 43.55
N GLY A 346 -23.89 23.44 43.96
CA GLY A 346 -23.51 22.89 45.26
C GLY A 346 -22.02 22.68 45.53
N GLN A 347 -21.31 23.79 45.74
CA GLN A 347 -20.26 24.02 46.77
C GLN A 347 -18.86 23.34 46.68
N ASP A 348 -17.86 24.23 46.52
CA ASP A 348 -16.66 24.45 47.36
C ASP A 348 -15.91 23.24 47.97
N GLU A 349 -14.62 23.09 47.62
CA GLU A 349 -13.52 23.52 48.51
C GLU A 349 -12.11 23.16 47.98
N ALA A 350 -11.23 24.15 48.08
CA ALA A 350 -9.84 24.12 48.54
C ALA A 350 -8.83 23.05 48.05
N SER A 351 -7.76 23.59 47.48
CA SER A 351 -6.42 23.03 47.33
C SER A 351 -5.88 22.39 48.62
N LYS A 352 -5.19 21.24 48.49
CA LYS A 352 -3.95 20.94 49.25
C LYS A 352 -3.20 19.75 48.67
N SER A 353 -1.99 20.05 48.24
CA SER A 353 -0.87 19.14 48.03
C SER A 353 -0.54 18.41 49.35
N GLN A 354 -0.34 17.10 49.30
CA GLN A 354 0.54 16.43 50.26
C GLN A 354 1.33 15.30 49.59
N VAL A 355 2.64 15.51 49.62
CA VAL A 355 3.74 14.58 49.38
C VAL A 355 3.59 13.36 50.27
N GLN A 356 3.80 12.16 49.73
CA GLN A 356 4.42 11.07 50.50
C GLN A 356 5.33 10.21 49.62
N THR A 357 6.61 10.32 49.96
CA THR A 357 7.78 9.59 49.49
C THR A 357 7.75 8.11 49.86
N SER A 358 8.11 7.26 48.89
CA SER A 358 8.91 6.02 48.94
C SER A 358 8.91 5.16 50.22
N THR A 359 8.54 3.89 50.07
CA THR A 359 9.34 2.77 50.63
C THR A 359 9.09 1.45 49.88
N THR A 360 10.08 1.11 49.05
CA THR A 360 10.71 -0.21 48.84
C THR A 360 9.89 -1.47 49.14
N LYS A 361 9.58 -2.23 48.07
CA LYS A 361 9.79 -3.69 48.02
C LYS A 361 10.29 -4.07 46.63
N ASP A 362 11.61 -3.94 46.44
CA ASP A 362 12.33 -4.78 45.51
C ASP A 362 12.21 -6.24 45.94
N SER A 363 12.07 -7.13 44.95
CA SER A 363 12.40 -8.56 44.93
C SER A 363 11.26 -9.40 44.37
N GLN A 364 11.09 -9.35 43.04
CA GLN A 364 10.88 -10.53 42.19
C GLN A 364 11.00 -10.13 40.72
N ILE A 365 12.24 -9.86 40.31
CA ILE A 365 12.65 -10.03 38.92
C ILE A 365 12.70 -11.54 38.68
N GLN A 366 11.55 -12.14 38.35
CA GLN A 366 11.49 -13.46 37.74
C GLN A 366 11.25 -13.28 36.25
N GLN A 367 12.37 -13.40 35.51
CA GLN A 367 12.49 -13.91 34.15
C GLN A 367 11.17 -14.09 33.37
N GLN A 368 10.66 -13.03 32.76
CA GLN A 368 9.88 -13.16 31.52
C GLN A 368 10.85 -13.34 30.34
N LYS A 369 11.50 -14.52 30.27
CA LYS A 369 11.88 -15.12 28.99
C LYS A 369 10.78 -16.09 28.59
N GLY A 370 9.61 -15.54 28.35
CA GLY A 370 8.57 -16.19 27.55
C GLY A 370 8.53 -15.43 26.25
N PHE A 371 9.03 -16.03 25.18
CA PHE A 371 8.62 -15.63 23.84
C PHE A 371 7.11 -15.86 23.79
N ASN A 372 6.33 -14.83 24.12
CA ASN A 372 4.89 -14.89 23.88
C ASN A 372 4.76 -15.11 22.38
N PRO A 373 4.16 -16.23 21.92
CA PRO A 373 3.86 -16.38 20.51
C PRO A 373 3.07 -15.13 20.09
N PRO A 374 3.35 -14.55 18.91
CA PRO A 374 2.74 -13.28 18.50
C PRO A 374 1.23 -13.42 18.67
N LYS A 375 0.69 -12.58 19.56
CA LYS A 375 -0.75 -12.53 19.83
C LYS A 375 -1.41 -12.28 18.49
N GLU A 376 -2.27 -13.20 18.05
CA GLU A 376 -2.90 -13.13 16.73
C GLU A 376 -3.52 -11.74 16.54
N SER A 377 -3.21 -11.09 15.42
CA SER A 377 -3.75 -9.77 15.09
C SER A 377 -5.26 -9.81 15.17
N LYS A 378 -5.89 -8.81 15.81
CA LYS A 378 -7.36 -8.71 15.86
C LYS A 378 -7.99 -8.82 14.48
N VAL A 379 -7.32 -8.26 13.45
CA VAL A 379 -7.76 -8.31 12.06
C VAL A 379 -7.69 -9.75 11.52
N SER A 380 -6.59 -10.47 11.77
CA SER A 380 -6.44 -11.88 11.37
C SER A 380 -7.50 -12.76 12.02
N ARG A 381 -7.75 -12.57 13.31
CA ARG A 381 -8.74 -13.36 14.04
C ARG A 381 -10.15 -13.12 13.52
N ILE A 382 -10.54 -11.85 13.35
CA ILE A 382 -11.86 -11.49 12.82
C ILE A 382 -12.03 -12.00 11.39
N LEU A 383 -11.00 -11.85 10.54
CA LEU A 383 -11.03 -12.38 9.19
C LEU A 383 -11.21 -13.91 9.20
N THR A 384 -10.48 -14.61 10.06
CA THR A 384 -10.61 -16.07 10.23
C THR A 384 -11.99 -16.47 10.72
N ASP A 385 -12.56 -15.77 11.70
CA ASP A 385 -13.90 -16.06 12.24
C ASP A 385 -14.99 -15.82 11.19
N ILE A 386 -14.94 -14.68 10.47
CA ILE A 386 -15.90 -14.36 9.41
C ILE A 386 -15.77 -15.35 8.24
N THR A 387 -14.55 -15.65 7.80
CA THR A 387 -14.32 -16.58 6.70
C THR A 387 -14.81 -17.98 7.07
N THR A 388 -14.44 -18.49 8.25
CA THR A 388 -14.87 -19.81 8.74
C THR A 388 -16.39 -19.93 8.79
N LYS A 389 -17.08 -18.91 9.35
CA LYS A 389 -18.55 -18.89 9.41
C LYS A 389 -19.18 -18.94 8.02
N ARG A 390 -18.68 -18.14 7.06
CA ARG A 390 -19.21 -18.11 5.70
C ARG A 390 -18.90 -19.37 4.92
N VAL A 391 -17.72 -19.99 5.09
CA VAL A 391 -17.38 -21.28 4.48
C VAL A 391 -18.33 -22.37 4.98
N ILE A 392 -18.55 -22.45 6.29
CA ILE A 392 -19.47 -23.45 6.87
C ILE A 392 -20.88 -23.28 6.30
N ILE A 393 -21.39 -22.05 6.25
CA ILE A 393 -22.72 -21.77 5.67
C ILE A 393 -22.77 -22.21 4.20
N LEU A 394 -21.74 -21.89 3.41
CA LEU A 394 -21.67 -22.25 1.99
C LEU A 394 -21.65 -23.77 1.80
N VAL A 395 -20.84 -24.48 2.58
CA VAL A 395 -20.75 -25.95 2.54
C VAL A 395 -22.08 -26.59 2.94
N LEU A 396 -22.72 -26.12 4.01
CA LEU A 396 -24.03 -26.63 4.43
C LEU A 396 -25.09 -26.42 3.33
N VAL A 397 -25.12 -25.24 2.71
CA VAL A 397 -26.03 -24.93 1.60
C VAL A 397 -25.81 -25.88 0.41
N LEU A 398 -24.57 -26.18 0.06
CA LEU A 398 -24.26 -27.16 -0.99
C LEU A 398 -24.72 -28.57 -0.59
N VAL A 399 -24.39 -29.03 0.62
CA VAL A 399 -24.71 -30.39 1.07
C VAL A 399 -26.22 -30.64 1.16
N PHE A 400 -27.02 -29.65 1.62
CA PHE A 400 -28.47 -29.81 1.74
C PHE A 400 -29.22 -29.71 0.40
N ILE A 401 -28.75 -28.87 -0.53
CA ILE A 401 -29.46 -28.60 -1.78
C ILE A 401 -29.04 -29.56 -2.91
N MET A 402 -27.78 -30.01 -2.95
CA MET A 402 -27.31 -30.91 -4.03
C MET A 402 -28.13 -32.19 -4.20
N PRO A 403 -28.60 -32.89 -3.13
CA PRO A 403 -29.43 -34.08 -3.27
C PRO A 403 -30.77 -33.83 -3.99
N LEU A 404 -31.33 -32.62 -3.90
CA LEU A 404 -32.60 -32.25 -4.56
C LEU A 404 -32.51 -32.22 -6.08
N PHE A 405 -31.29 -32.18 -6.64
CA PHE A 405 -31.02 -32.22 -8.07
C PHE A 405 -30.62 -33.63 -8.57
N SER A 406 -30.78 -34.68 -7.75
CA SER A 406 -30.57 -36.05 -8.19
C SER A 406 -31.86 -36.67 -8.73
N VAL A 407 -31.80 -37.32 -9.90
CA VAL A 407 -32.95 -38.06 -10.47
C VAL A 407 -33.36 -39.23 -9.60
N ASP A 408 -32.39 -39.87 -8.94
CA ASP A 408 -32.63 -41.00 -8.04
C ASP A 408 -33.55 -40.61 -6.86
N TYR A 409 -33.68 -39.30 -6.56
CA TYR A 409 -34.62 -38.80 -5.55
C TYR A 409 -36.09 -38.82 -6.03
N TYR A 410 -36.32 -38.69 -7.34
CA TYR A 410 -37.66 -38.60 -7.94
C TYR A 410 -38.10 -39.91 -8.60
N PHE A 411 -37.17 -40.74 -9.05
CA PHE A 411 -37.44 -41.98 -9.77
C PHE A 411 -36.60 -43.11 -9.19
N ASP A 412 -37.27 -44.18 -8.75
CA ASP A 412 -36.62 -45.42 -8.30
C ASP A 412 -37.21 -46.61 -9.09
N PRO A 413 -36.42 -47.35 -9.89
CA PRO A 413 -36.92 -48.52 -10.56
C PRO A 413 -36.23 -49.82 -10.08
N PRO A 414 -37.01 -50.87 -9.70
CA PRO A 414 -36.91 -52.13 -10.39
C PRO A 414 -37.54 -51.97 -11.78
N SER A 415 -36.77 -52.21 -12.84
CA SER A 415 -37.24 -51.92 -14.20
C SER A 415 -38.34 -52.92 -14.62
N PRO A 416 -39.53 -52.44 -15.06
CA PRO A 416 -40.60 -53.32 -15.55
C PRO A 416 -40.15 -54.25 -16.68
N ILE A 417 -39.17 -53.85 -17.50
CA ILE A 417 -38.67 -54.70 -18.61
C ILE A 417 -37.88 -55.92 -18.11
N ASP A 418 -37.13 -55.77 -17.01
CA ASP A 418 -36.36 -56.87 -16.43
C ASP A 418 -37.29 -57.95 -15.88
N ILE A 419 -38.35 -57.53 -15.20
CA ILE A 419 -39.40 -58.42 -14.69
C ILE A 419 -40.17 -59.08 -15.84
N SER A 420 -40.57 -58.31 -16.87
CA SER A 420 -41.35 -58.83 -18.00
C SER A 420 -40.58 -59.84 -18.86
N VAL A 421 -39.29 -59.59 -19.15
CA VAL A 421 -38.47 -60.55 -19.92
C VAL A 421 -38.14 -61.78 -19.07
N LYS A 422 -37.95 -61.63 -17.76
CA LYS A 422 -37.78 -62.76 -16.83
C LYS A 422 -39.05 -63.61 -16.72
N GLN A 423 -40.23 -62.99 -16.68
CA GLN A 423 -41.51 -63.70 -16.71
C GLN A 423 -41.70 -64.46 -18.03
N MET A 424 -41.33 -63.87 -19.17
CA MET A 424 -41.34 -64.56 -20.47
C MET A 424 -40.44 -65.81 -20.44
N LYS A 425 -39.23 -65.70 -19.89
CA LYS A 425 -38.34 -66.86 -19.69
C LYS A 425 -39.02 -67.95 -18.86
N MET A 426 -39.64 -67.59 -17.74
CA MET A 426 -40.31 -68.56 -16.86
C MET A 426 -41.46 -69.28 -17.57
N VAL A 427 -42.25 -68.58 -18.40
CA VAL A 427 -43.33 -69.20 -19.20
C VAL A 427 -42.74 -70.19 -20.22
N CYS A 428 -41.63 -69.86 -20.88
CA CYS A 428 -40.94 -70.80 -21.79
C CYS A 428 -40.39 -72.05 -21.08
N GLU A 429 -40.00 -71.97 -19.81
CA GLU A 429 -39.38 -73.07 -19.05
C GLU A 429 -40.36 -73.86 -18.15
N THR A 430 -41.67 -73.58 -18.24
CA THR A 430 -42.72 -74.25 -17.45
C THR A 430 -43.76 -74.93 -18.35
N GLN A 431 -44.61 -75.79 -17.79
CA GLN A 431 -45.72 -76.42 -18.53
C GLN A 431 -46.77 -75.36 -18.91
N SER A 432 -46.61 -74.75 -20.09
CA SER A 432 -47.54 -73.78 -20.65
C SER A 432 -47.96 -74.18 -22.05
N THR A 433 -49.07 -73.66 -22.56
CA THR A 433 -49.40 -73.88 -23.97
C THR A 433 -48.69 -72.86 -24.85
N ILE A 434 -48.51 -73.24 -26.10
CA ILE A 434 -48.04 -72.37 -27.17
C ILE A 434 -48.95 -71.14 -27.32
N LEU A 435 -50.25 -71.26 -27.07
CA LEU A 435 -51.12 -70.08 -27.08
C LEU A 435 -50.83 -69.13 -25.91
N ASP A 436 -50.44 -69.65 -24.75
CA ASP A 436 -50.07 -68.86 -23.57
C ASP A 436 -48.78 -68.06 -23.78
N ILE A 437 -47.79 -68.64 -24.47
CA ILE A 437 -46.55 -67.93 -24.85
C ILE A 437 -46.88 -66.73 -25.76
N GLN A 438 -47.75 -66.92 -26.76
CA GLN A 438 -48.17 -65.83 -27.65
C GLN A 438 -48.98 -64.76 -26.91
N ASN A 439 -49.89 -65.16 -26.04
CA ASN A 439 -50.68 -64.26 -25.21
C ASN A 439 -49.77 -63.45 -24.28
N GLN A 440 -48.74 -64.07 -23.71
CA GLN A 440 -47.77 -63.38 -22.86
C GLN A 440 -46.93 -62.37 -23.66
N MET A 441 -46.56 -62.67 -24.91
CA MET A 441 -45.85 -61.71 -25.78
C MET A 441 -46.71 -60.49 -26.09
N GLN A 442 -47.99 -60.73 -26.43
CA GLN A 442 -48.97 -59.67 -26.66
C GLN A 442 -49.24 -58.85 -25.39
N TYR A 443 -49.31 -59.51 -24.23
CA TYR A 443 -49.49 -58.86 -22.95
C TYR A 443 -48.33 -57.91 -22.63
N ILE A 444 -47.08 -58.34 -22.85
CA ILE A 444 -45.91 -57.48 -22.67
C ILE A 444 -45.99 -56.25 -23.58
N ILE A 445 -46.25 -56.43 -24.87
CA ILE A 445 -46.34 -55.31 -25.83
C ILE A 445 -47.48 -54.34 -25.44
N ASN A 446 -48.65 -54.86 -25.09
CA ASN A 446 -49.80 -54.05 -24.70
C ASN A 446 -49.60 -53.35 -23.34
N MET A 447 -48.96 -54.00 -22.38
CA MET A 447 -48.64 -53.42 -21.07
C MET A 447 -47.73 -52.19 -21.23
N PHE A 448 -46.72 -52.27 -22.09
CA PHE A 448 -45.83 -51.14 -22.40
C PHE A 448 -46.45 -50.09 -23.33
N ASN A 449 -47.61 -50.35 -23.94
CA ASN A 449 -48.39 -49.31 -24.63
C ASN A 449 -49.28 -48.50 -23.67
N VAL A 450 -49.61 -49.04 -22.50
CA VAL A 450 -50.49 -48.41 -21.49
C VAL A 450 -49.68 -47.66 -20.41
N VAL A 451 -48.50 -48.16 -20.06
CA VAL A 451 -47.57 -47.49 -19.13
C VAL A 451 -46.80 -46.40 -19.88
N PRO A 452 -46.49 -45.23 -19.28
CA PRO A 452 -45.65 -44.19 -19.89
C PRO A 452 -44.19 -44.61 -20.22
N ALA A 453 -43.87 -45.89 -20.03
CA ALA A 453 -42.61 -46.51 -20.38
C ALA A 453 -42.71 -47.13 -21.78
N VAL A 454 -42.07 -46.50 -22.78
CA VAL A 454 -42.12 -46.97 -24.16
C VAL A 454 -41.15 -48.14 -24.35
N LEU A 455 -41.69 -49.34 -24.55
CA LEU A 455 -40.94 -50.47 -25.09
C LEU A 455 -40.42 -50.06 -26.47
N SER A 456 -39.11 -50.12 -26.69
CA SER A 456 -38.49 -49.65 -27.94
C SER A 456 -38.01 -50.79 -28.83
N TYR A 457 -37.62 -51.91 -28.22
CA TYR A 457 -37.21 -53.11 -28.93
C TYR A 457 -37.57 -54.36 -28.13
N PHE A 458 -38.22 -55.32 -28.77
CA PHE A 458 -38.51 -56.63 -28.20
C PHE A 458 -38.25 -57.69 -29.25
N GLN A 459 -37.27 -58.54 -28.98
CA GLN A 459 -36.85 -59.62 -29.86
C GLN A 459 -36.97 -60.94 -29.13
N THR A 460 -37.57 -61.92 -29.82
CA THR A 460 -37.70 -63.29 -29.33
C THR A 460 -37.04 -64.26 -30.31
N PRO A 461 -36.62 -65.45 -29.85
CA PRO A 461 -35.99 -66.44 -30.72
C PRO A 461 -37.01 -67.20 -31.58
N PHE A 462 -38.32 -66.98 -31.40
CA PHE A 462 -39.38 -67.64 -32.16
C PHE A 462 -39.47 -67.16 -33.63
N PRO A 463 -40.17 -67.92 -34.51
CA PRO A 463 -40.45 -67.48 -35.89
C PRO A 463 -41.34 -66.25 -35.94
N ASP A 464 -41.18 -65.38 -36.95
CA ASP A 464 -42.03 -64.18 -37.14
C ASP A 464 -43.52 -64.52 -37.39
N SER A 465 -43.81 -65.75 -37.83
CA SER A 465 -45.18 -66.27 -37.97
C SER A 465 -45.87 -66.54 -36.62
N TYR A 466 -45.11 -66.54 -35.52
CA TYR A 466 -45.57 -66.98 -34.20
C TYR A 466 -45.24 -65.97 -33.09
N GLY A 467 -44.11 -65.28 -33.17
CA GLY A 467 -43.69 -64.23 -32.24
C GLY A 467 -43.70 -62.85 -32.89
N ILE A 468 -44.15 -61.84 -32.15
CA ILE A 468 -44.08 -60.45 -32.61
C ILE A 468 -42.71 -59.89 -32.23
N GLN A 469 -41.88 -59.64 -33.23
CA GLN A 469 -40.76 -58.73 -33.06
C GLN A 469 -41.29 -57.30 -33.07
N PHE A 470 -41.00 -56.55 -32.01
CA PHE A 470 -41.38 -55.14 -31.92
C PHE A 470 -40.12 -54.29 -32.03
N LYS A 471 -40.09 -53.37 -33.00
CA LYS A 471 -39.04 -52.36 -33.11
C LYS A 471 -39.72 -51.01 -33.35
N ASP A 472 -39.56 -50.11 -32.38
CA ASP A 472 -39.99 -48.73 -32.55
C ASP A 472 -39.11 -48.04 -33.61
N SER A 473 -39.73 -47.17 -34.40
CA SER A 473 -39.06 -46.29 -35.35
C SER A 473 -37.99 -45.38 -34.72
N ASP A 474 -38.12 -45.02 -33.43
CA ASP A 474 -37.16 -44.18 -32.72
C ASP A 474 -35.96 -44.99 -32.16
N TYR A 475 -35.98 -46.33 -32.21
CA TYR A 475 -34.96 -47.18 -31.55
C TYR A 475 -33.53 -46.94 -32.05
N ASP A 476 -33.36 -46.72 -33.36
CA ASP A 476 -32.02 -46.52 -33.94
C ASP A 476 -31.45 -45.12 -33.62
N ASN A 477 -32.33 -44.16 -33.32
CA ASN A 477 -32.02 -42.77 -32.96
C ASN A 477 -31.85 -42.54 -31.45
N LEU A 478 -32.12 -43.54 -30.61
CA LEU A 478 -31.80 -43.51 -29.18
C LEU A 478 -30.30 -43.68 -28.95
N ARG A 479 -29.76 -42.88 -28.02
CA ARG A 479 -28.37 -43.02 -27.55
C ARG A 479 -28.21 -44.28 -26.71
N PHE A 480 -26.96 -44.71 -26.54
CA PHE A 480 -26.66 -45.97 -25.86
C PHE A 480 -27.02 -45.94 -24.36
N ASP A 481 -26.85 -44.80 -23.71
CA ASP A 481 -27.23 -44.48 -22.33
C ASP A 481 -28.74 -44.23 -22.14
N GLU A 482 -29.48 -44.10 -23.23
CA GLU A 482 -30.95 -44.01 -23.26
C GLU A 482 -31.62 -45.38 -23.44
N LYS A 483 -30.86 -46.45 -23.72
CA LYS A 483 -31.34 -47.82 -23.91
C LYS A 483 -31.15 -48.64 -22.64
N LEU A 484 -32.25 -48.99 -21.97
CA LEU A 484 -32.22 -49.94 -20.86
C LEU A 484 -32.70 -51.30 -21.32
N GLY A 485 -31.78 -52.25 -21.48
CA GLY A 485 -32.11 -53.60 -21.95
C GLY A 485 -32.00 -54.67 -20.86
N ALA A 486 -32.92 -55.63 -20.93
CA ALA A 486 -32.88 -56.89 -20.21
C ALA A 486 -32.72 -58.03 -21.22
N VAL A 487 -31.75 -58.91 -20.97
CA VAL A 487 -31.49 -60.08 -21.80
C VAL A 487 -31.56 -61.31 -20.91
N TYR A 488 -32.45 -62.24 -21.26
CA TYR A 488 -32.54 -63.53 -20.59
C TYR A 488 -32.52 -64.63 -21.64
N SER A 489 -31.68 -65.64 -21.45
CA SER A 489 -31.70 -66.86 -22.25
C SER A 489 -32.53 -67.93 -21.55
N PHE A 490 -33.34 -68.67 -22.30
CA PHE A 490 -34.02 -69.86 -21.80
C PHE A 490 -33.39 -71.14 -22.35
N ASP A 491 -33.50 -72.23 -21.59
CA ASP A 491 -32.91 -73.51 -21.96
C ASP A 491 -33.74 -74.25 -23.03
N HIS A 492 -33.06 -74.70 -24.08
CA HIS A 492 -33.69 -75.35 -25.24
C HIS A 492 -34.26 -76.73 -24.87
N ASP A 493 -33.53 -77.52 -24.10
CA ASP A 493 -33.92 -78.90 -23.77
C ASP A 493 -35.10 -78.90 -22.78
N THR A 494 -35.07 -77.99 -21.81
CA THR A 494 -36.20 -77.73 -20.89
C THR A 494 -37.45 -77.27 -21.64
N PHE A 495 -37.31 -76.39 -22.65
CA PHE A 495 -38.42 -75.95 -23.49
C PHE A 495 -39.07 -77.12 -24.25
N LEU A 496 -38.26 -77.97 -24.90
CA LEU A 496 -38.75 -79.13 -25.65
C LEU A 496 -39.42 -80.19 -24.76
N GLN A 497 -38.97 -80.34 -23.52
CA GLN A 497 -39.55 -81.27 -22.54
C GLN A 497 -40.97 -80.86 -22.15
N TYR A 498 -41.20 -79.57 -21.90
CA TYR A 498 -42.51 -79.07 -21.46
C TYR A 498 -43.48 -78.76 -22.61
N HIS A 499 -42.98 -78.50 -23.83
CA HIS A 499 -43.77 -78.16 -25.01
C HIS A 499 -43.62 -79.21 -26.12
N SER A 500 -43.82 -80.48 -25.77
CA SER A 500 -43.67 -81.61 -26.70
C SER A 500 -44.66 -81.57 -27.88
N ASP A 501 -45.79 -80.89 -27.72
CA ASP A 501 -46.86 -80.62 -28.68
C ASP A 501 -46.54 -79.48 -29.67
N ALA A 502 -45.35 -78.85 -29.57
CA ALA A 502 -45.01 -77.75 -30.46
C ALA A 502 -44.86 -78.13 -31.93
N PRO A 503 -45.36 -77.29 -32.87
CA PRO A 503 -45.16 -77.46 -34.31
C PRO A 503 -43.68 -77.64 -34.65
N GLN A 504 -43.38 -78.58 -35.56
CA GLN A 504 -42.01 -78.95 -35.90
C GLN A 504 -41.17 -77.77 -36.42
N ASP A 505 -41.80 -76.83 -37.15
CA ASP A 505 -41.16 -75.61 -37.65
C ASP A 505 -40.56 -74.74 -36.53
N ILE A 506 -41.18 -74.70 -35.35
CA ILE A 506 -40.69 -73.94 -34.19
C ILE A 506 -39.46 -74.64 -33.60
N LYS A 507 -39.52 -75.96 -33.46
CA LYS A 507 -38.43 -76.77 -32.91
C LYS A 507 -37.18 -76.67 -33.80
N ASP A 508 -37.37 -76.73 -35.12
CA ASP A 508 -36.27 -76.66 -36.09
C ASP A 508 -35.64 -75.25 -36.14
N GLN A 509 -36.45 -74.18 -36.05
CA GLN A 509 -35.92 -72.80 -36.00
C GLN A 509 -35.23 -72.46 -34.67
N LEU A 510 -35.75 -72.91 -33.54
CA LEU A 510 -35.07 -72.74 -32.24
C LEU A 510 -33.75 -73.50 -32.20
N THR A 511 -33.71 -74.73 -32.73
CA THR A 511 -32.47 -75.51 -32.87
C THR A 511 -31.46 -74.81 -33.79
N SER A 512 -31.94 -74.18 -34.88
CA SER A 512 -31.11 -73.41 -35.80
C SER A 512 -30.53 -72.14 -35.16
N LYS A 513 -31.36 -71.34 -34.45
CA LYS A 513 -30.91 -70.15 -33.73
C LYS A 513 -29.99 -70.47 -32.56
N LEU A 514 -30.20 -71.59 -31.87
CA LEU A 514 -29.28 -72.06 -30.83
C LEU A 514 -27.89 -72.37 -31.41
N LYS A 515 -27.83 -72.94 -32.63
CA LYS A 515 -26.56 -73.20 -33.32
C LYS A 515 -25.89 -71.94 -33.87
N SER A 516 -26.66 -70.91 -34.26
CA SER A 516 -26.10 -69.65 -34.79
C SER A 516 -25.64 -68.70 -33.68
N ASP A 517 -26.48 -68.50 -32.66
CA ASP A 517 -26.31 -67.44 -31.66
C ASP A 517 -25.73 -67.97 -30.33
N GLY A 518 -25.62 -69.30 -30.19
CA GLY A 518 -25.11 -69.99 -29.01
C GLY A 518 -26.09 -70.03 -27.81
N ALA A 519 -27.17 -69.23 -27.83
CA ALA A 519 -28.21 -69.21 -26.80
C ALA A 519 -29.54 -68.69 -27.35
N LEU A 520 -30.67 -69.12 -26.75
CA LEU A 520 -32.01 -68.63 -27.09
C LEU A 520 -32.34 -67.37 -26.29
N ASN A 521 -31.95 -66.21 -26.83
CA ASN A 521 -32.06 -64.93 -26.13
C ASN A 521 -33.44 -64.27 -26.30
N LEU A 522 -34.04 -63.89 -25.18
CA LEU A 522 -35.16 -62.94 -25.09
C LEU A 522 -34.57 -61.58 -24.76
N VAL A 523 -34.81 -60.60 -25.63
CA VAL A 523 -34.26 -59.24 -25.49
C VAL A 523 -35.40 -58.25 -25.42
N GLY A 524 -35.48 -57.51 -24.31
CA GLY A 524 -36.39 -56.38 -24.18
C GLY A 524 -35.60 -55.11 -23.88
N VAL A 525 -35.87 -54.02 -24.61
CA VAL A 525 -35.24 -52.71 -24.43
C VAL A 525 -36.30 -51.63 -24.28
N MET A 526 -36.15 -50.83 -23.23
CA MET A 526 -37.00 -49.69 -22.90
C MET A 526 -36.25 -48.37 -23.16
N SER A 527 -36.97 -47.36 -23.62
CA SER A 527 -36.45 -46.00 -23.75
C SER A 527 -36.43 -45.28 -22.40
N LEU A 528 -35.25 -44.81 -21.99
CA LEU A 528 -35.06 -43.89 -20.85
C LEU A 528 -34.96 -42.43 -21.26
N ARG A 529 -35.31 -42.09 -22.52
CA ARG A 529 -35.14 -40.74 -23.07
C ARG A 529 -35.73 -39.65 -22.16
N GLN A 530 -36.96 -39.85 -21.68
CA GLN A 530 -37.63 -38.87 -20.80
C GLN A 530 -36.92 -38.72 -19.44
N THR A 531 -36.51 -39.84 -18.83
CA THR A 531 -35.74 -39.84 -17.58
C THR A 531 -34.38 -39.16 -17.74
N GLN A 532 -33.70 -39.38 -18.86
CA GLN A 532 -32.40 -38.75 -19.16
C GLN A 532 -32.54 -37.25 -19.45
N ILE A 533 -33.60 -36.81 -20.14
CA ILE A 533 -33.90 -35.38 -20.32
C ILE A 533 -34.09 -34.70 -18.95
N ILE A 534 -34.87 -35.31 -18.06
CA ILE A 534 -35.08 -34.79 -16.70
C ILE A 534 -33.76 -34.82 -15.91
N SER A 535 -32.94 -35.86 -16.10
CA SER A 535 -31.61 -35.94 -15.48
C SER A 535 -30.68 -34.82 -15.90
N SER A 536 -30.62 -34.53 -17.18
CA SER A 536 -29.78 -33.47 -17.72
C SER A 536 -30.33 -32.10 -17.34
N ALA A 537 -31.65 -31.92 -17.27
CA ALA A 537 -32.26 -30.70 -16.76
C ALA A 537 -31.93 -30.45 -15.28
N LEU A 538 -32.02 -31.46 -14.42
CA LEU A 538 -31.66 -31.34 -13.00
C LEU A 538 -30.14 -31.12 -12.82
N SER A 539 -29.30 -31.80 -13.61
CA SER A 539 -27.83 -31.59 -13.64
C SER A 539 -27.47 -30.16 -14.08
N PHE A 540 -28.16 -29.65 -15.09
CA PHE A 540 -28.01 -28.28 -15.57
C PHE A 540 -28.36 -27.26 -14.47
N CYS A 541 -29.50 -27.46 -13.80
CA CYS A 541 -29.89 -26.63 -12.64
C CYS A 541 -28.90 -26.72 -11.48
N ASN A 542 -28.38 -27.92 -11.17
CA ASN A 542 -27.35 -28.10 -10.14
C ASN A 542 -26.08 -27.32 -10.47
N THR A 543 -25.62 -27.40 -11.71
CA THR A 543 -24.42 -26.67 -12.17
C THR A 543 -24.61 -25.16 -12.05
N ILE A 544 -25.78 -24.62 -12.42
CA ILE A 544 -26.12 -23.21 -12.21
C ILE A 544 -26.09 -22.85 -10.72
N PHE A 545 -26.72 -23.67 -9.87
CA PHE A 545 -26.77 -23.43 -8.44
C PHE A 545 -25.37 -23.39 -7.82
N VAL A 546 -24.51 -24.37 -8.12
CA VAL A 546 -23.13 -24.41 -7.62
C VAL A 546 -22.33 -23.20 -8.13
N CYS A 547 -22.48 -22.82 -9.41
CA CYS A 547 -21.86 -21.59 -9.95
C CYS A 547 -22.25 -20.33 -9.16
N VAL A 548 -23.54 -20.17 -8.86
CA VAL A 548 -24.05 -19.00 -8.11
C VAL A 548 -23.50 -19.00 -6.68
N VAL A 549 -23.54 -20.13 -5.99
CA VAL A 549 -23.05 -20.25 -4.61
C VAL A 549 -21.55 -20.01 -4.51
N LEU A 550 -20.74 -20.58 -5.41
CA LEU A 550 -19.29 -20.35 -5.45
C LEU A 550 -18.95 -18.89 -5.80
N THR A 551 -19.67 -18.28 -6.75
CA THR A 551 -19.45 -16.88 -7.13
C THR A 551 -19.81 -15.92 -5.99
N ALA A 552 -20.95 -16.15 -5.32
CA ALA A 552 -21.35 -15.38 -4.15
C ALA A 552 -20.33 -15.54 -3.01
N GLY A 553 -19.85 -16.77 -2.76
CA GLY A 553 -18.78 -17.04 -1.80
C GLY A 553 -17.51 -16.26 -2.12
N ALA A 554 -17.04 -16.31 -3.37
CA ALA A 554 -15.84 -15.59 -3.80
C ALA A 554 -15.96 -14.07 -3.59
N ILE A 555 -17.10 -13.47 -3.94
CA ILE A 555 -17.35 -12.03 -3.72
C ILE A 555 -17.33 -11.68 -2.23
N LEU A 556 -18.00 -12.49 -1.40
CA LEU A 556 -18.06 -12.28 0.04
C LEU A 556 -16.68 -12.35 0.69
N PHE A 557 -15.84 -13.33 0.33
CA PHE A 557 -14.48 -13.45 0.86
C PHE A 557 -13.56 -12.34 0.36
N SER A 558 -13.64 -12.00 -0.93
CA SER A 558 -12.84 -10.93 -1.53
C SER A 558 -13.13 -9.58 -0.88
N LYS A 559 -14.41 -9.28 -0.63
CA LYS A 559 -14.83 -8.04 0.04
C LYS A 559 -14.29 -7.96 1.48
N ASP A 560 -14.43 -9.01 2.27
CA ASP A 560 -13.96 -8.99 3.66
C ASP A 560 -12.44 -8.81 3.73
N ALA A 561 -11.68 -9.50 2.86
CA ALA A 561 -10.23 -9.35 2.79
C ALA A 561 -9.83 -7.93 2.36
N SER A 562 -10.58 -7.33 1.42
CA SER A 562 -10.36 -5.96 0.97
C SER A 562 -10.61 -4.94 2.08
N ASP A 563 -11.73 -5.05 2.79
CA ASP A 563 -12.16 -4.06 3.79
C ASP A 563 -11.30 -4.11 5.07
N LEU A 564 -10.94 -5.31 5.53
CA LEU A 564 -10.21 -5.49 6.80
C LEU A 564 -8.68 -5.39 6.65
N ALA A 565 -8.11 -5.81 5.53
CA ALA A 565 -6.65 -5.90 5.36
C ALA A 565 -6.13 -5.00 4.23
N LEU A 566 -6.65 -5.16 3.01
CA LEU A 566 -6.08 -4.48 1.83
C LEU A 566 -6.23 -2.95 1.91
N GLY A 567 -7.43 -2.46 2.21
CA GLY A 567 -7.73 -1.02 2.26
C GLY A 567 -6.88 -0.26 3.29
N PRO A 568 -6.75 -0.73 4.54
CA PRO A 568 -5.82 -0.12 5.50
C PRO A 568 -4.36 -0.13 5.04
N ILE A 569 -3.89 -1.23 4.42
CA ILE A 569 -2.51 -1.31 3.89
C ILE A 569 -2.30 -0.29 2.77
N GLU A 570 -3.28 -0.13 1.87
CA GLU A 570 -3.24 0.88 0.82
C GLU A 570 -3.20 2.30 1.40
N ARG A 571 -4.02 2.62 2.40
CA ARG A 571 -3.97 3.93 3.08
C ARG A 571 -2.64 4.18 3.78
N MET A 572 -2.09 3.18 4.47
CA MET A 572 -0.77 3.29 5.10
C MET A 572 0.32 3.54 4.07
N ARG A 573 0.31 2.79 2.95
CA ARG A 573 1.22 3.03 1.81
C ARG A 573 1.07 4.45 1.28
N ASP A 574 -0.16 4.90 1.05
CA ASP A 574 -0.42 6.21 0.47
C ASP A 574 0.02 7.34 1.41
N LYS A 575 -0.13 7.16 2.73
CA LYS A 575 0.42 8.08 3.73
C LYS A 575 1.94 8.10 3.73
N VAL A 576 2.60 6.94 3.66
CA VAL A 576 4.08 6.89 3.53
C VAL A 576 4.55 7.59 2.26
N ILE A 577 3.88 7.36 1.12
CA ILE A 577 4.19 8.05 -0.14
C ILE A 577 3.94 9.55 -0.03
N ALA A 578 2.86 9.98 0.64
CA ALA A 578 2.59 11.39 0.88
C ALA A 578 3.68 12.05 1.73
N ILE A 579 4.10 11.40 2.82
CA ILE A 579 5.22 11.87 3.66
C ILE A 579 6.53 11.87 2.87
N ALA A 580 6.76 10.89 1.99
CA ALA A 580 7.95 10.86 1.14
C ALA A 580 7.98 12.00 0.13
N ASN A 581 6.83 12.39 -0.45
CA ASN A 581 6.76 13.47 -1.43
C ASN A 581 6.88 14.86 -0.77
N ASP A 582 6.26 15.04 0.39
CA ASP A 582 6.33 16.28 1.16
C ASP A 582 6.30 15.98 2.67
N PRO A 583 7.48 15.78 3.29
CA PRO A 583 7.55 15.51 4.73
C PRO A 583 7.00 16.67 5.58
N LEU A 584 7.07 17.92 5.11
CA LEU A 584 6.64 19.09 5.88
C LEU A 584 5.11 19.15 6.01
N SER A 585 4.37 18.73 4.97
CA SER A 585 2.90 18.63 4.99
C SER A 585 2.36 17.62 6.02
N SER A 586 3.21 16.72 6.54
CA SER A 586 2.84 15.74 7.56
C SER A 586 2.35 16.37 8.86
N LYS A 587 2.64 17.66 9.10
CA LYS A 587 2.15 18.42 10.26
C LYS A 587 0.65 18.72 10.16
N ASP A 588 0.13 18.81 8.94
CA ASP A 588 -1.25 19.23 8.65
C ASP A 588 -2.20 18.03 8.45
N GLN A 589 -1.64 16.82 8.40
CA GLN A 589 -2.44 15.60 8.27
C GLN A 589 -3.23 15.33 9.55
N LYS A 590 -4.56 15.29 9.42
CA LYS A 590 -5.45 14.94 10.52
C LYS A 590 -5.25 13.47 10.90
N LEU A 591 -5.06 13.23 12.20
CA LEU A 591 -5.11 11.90 12.77
C LEU A 591 -6.55 11.39 12.70
N ILE A 592 -6.72 10.09 12.43
CA ILE A 592 -8.03 9.45 12.48
C ILE A 592 -8.44 9.44 13.96
N SER A 593 -9.53 10.17 14.28
CA SER A 593 -10.00 10.35 15.65
C SER A 593 -10.79 9.16 16.17
N ASP A 594 -10.74 8.99 17.49
CA ASP A 594 -11.31 7.85 18.22
C ASP A 594 -12.84 7.80 18.21
N GLU A 595 -13.50 8.89 17.80
CA GLU A 595 -14.97 9.01 17.82
C GLU A 595 -15.67 8.40 16.59
N GLU A 596 -14.99 8.30 15.44
CA GLU A 596 -15.62 7.81 14.19
C GLU A 596 -15.64 6.28 14.06
N ASN A 597 -14.80 5.55 14.81
CA ASN A 597 -14.74 4.09 14.77
C ASN A 597 -14.73 3.48 16.17
N LYS A 598 -15.88 2.90 16.59
CA LYS A 598 -16.03 2.16 17.86
C LYS A 598 -15.10 0.94 18.00
N GLU A 599 -14.46 0.51 16.91
CA GLU A 599 -13.48 -0.57 16.90
C GLU A 599 -12.16 -0.08 16.28
N GLN A 600 -11.21 0.33 17.12
CA GLN A 600 -9.85 0.63 16.68
C GLN A 600 -9.12 -0.67 16.29
N TYR A 601 -8.84 -0.81 14.99
CA TYR A 601 -7.95 -1.85 14.47
C TYR A 601 -6.48 -1.48 14.70
N GLU A 602 -5.62 -2.48 14.87
CA GLU A 602 -4.16 -2.31 14.97
C GLU A 602 -3.58 -1.54 13.77
N THR A 603 -4.18 -1.73 12.59
CA THR A 603 -3.83 -1.01 11.36
C THR A 603 -4.04 0.51 11.47
N VAL A 604 -5.08 0.97 12.18
CA VAL A 604 -5.32 2.41 12.43
C VAL A 604 -4.29 2.97 13.40
N ILE A 605 -3.88 2.18 14.40
CA ILE A 605 -2.81 2.57 15.33
C ILE A 605 -1.49 2.75 14.58
N ILE A 606 -1.14 1.81 13.70
CA ILE A 606 0.06 1.91 12.85
C ILE A 606 -0.06 3.11 11.91
N GLU A 607 -1.22 3.33 11.31
CA GLU A 607 -1.48 4.46 10.42
C GLU A 607 -1.27 5.81 11.13
N ASN A 608 -1.80 5.97 12.34
CA ASN A 608 -1.60 7.16 13.17
C ASN A 608 -0.14 7.27 13.68
N ALA A 609 0.53 6.14 13.93
CA ALA A 609 1.95 6.12 14.31
C ALA A 609 2.85 6.58 13.16
N ILE A 610 2.58 6.17 11.92
CA ILE A 610 3.29 6.61 10.72
C ILE A 610 3.17 8.14 10.57
N VAL A 611 1.97 8.69 10.72
CA VAL A 611 1.77 10.15 10.66
C VAL A 611 2.58 10.84 11.76
N LYS A 612 2.49 10.39 13.02
CA LYS A 612 3.26 10.96 14.14
C LYS A 612 4.76 10.90 13.92
N ILE A 613 5.29 9.78 13.41
CA ILE A 613 6.71 9.63 13.08
C ILE A 613 7.09 10.60 11.96
N GLY A 614 6.29 10.71 10.91
CA GLY A 614 6.48 11.69 9.84
C GLY A 614 6.51 13.13 10.36
N THR A 615 5.56 13.51 11.22
CA THR A 615 5.50 14.83 11.86
C THR A 615 6.74 15.10 12.72
N LEU A 616 7.17 14.12 13.54
CA LEU A 616 8.36 14.25 14.40
C LEU A 616 9.65 14.35 13.58
N LEU A 617 9.77 13.57 12.50
CA LEU A 617 10.89 13.65 11.58
C LEU A 617 10.94 15.03 10.91
N ALA A 618 9.81 15.51 10.39
CA ALA A 618 9.73 16.83 9.76
C ALA A 618 10.02 17.99 10.73
N LEU A 619 9.63 17.85 12.01
CA LEU A 619 9.98 18.83 13.05
C LEU A 619 11.46 18.76 13.46
N GLY A 620 12.03 17.56 13.58
CA GLY A 620 13.40 17.35 14.05
C GLY A 620 14.47 17.63 12.99
N PHE A 621 14.19 17.34 11.72
CA PHE A 621 15.11 17.54 10.60
C PHE A 621 14.93 18.89 9.89
N GLY A 622 13.82 19.59 10.15
CA GLY A 622 13.50 20.88 9.55
C GLY A 622 13.39 20.82 8.02
N GLU A 623 13.44 21.99 7.38
CA GLU A 623 13.34 22.10 5.92
C GLU A 623 14.52 21.44 5.20
N ALA A 624 15.75 21.66 5.67
CA ALA A 624 16.96 21.10 5.07
C ALA A 624 17.01 19.56 5.09
N GLY A 625 16.40 18.94 6.09
CA GLY A 625 16.35 17.48 6.18
C GLY A 625 15.10 16.84 5.58
N SER A 626 14.11 17.63 5.15
CA SER A 626 12.95 17.11 4.42
C SER A 626 13.37 16.41 3.12
N GLU A 627 14.34 16.96 2.37
CA GLU A 627 14.83 16.33 1.14
C GLU A 627 15.56 15.00 1.42
N ILE A 628 16.28 14.91 2.55
CA ILE A 628 16.94 13.68 3.01
C ILE A 628 15.90 12.61 3.40
N ILE A 629 14.85 13.01 4.12
CA ILE A 629 13.73 12.13 4.50
C ILE A 629 13.00 11.63 3.25
N ALA A 630 12.69 12.53 2.32
CA ALA A 630 11.97 12.24 1.08
C ALA A 630 12.69 11.16 0.25
N ILE A 631 14.00 11.32 0.05
CA ILE A 631 14.81 10.36 -0.71
C ILE A 631 14.86 9.00 0.00
N ASN A 632 15.00 8.99 1.33
CA ASN A 632 15.06 7.76 2.11
C ASN A 632 13.73 7.03 2.20
N MET A 633 12.60 7.74 2.26
CA MET A 633 11.27 7.14 2.25
C MET A 633 10.84 6.70 0.84
N GLY A 634 11.37 7.34 -0.22
CA GLY A 634 11.07 7.00 -1.61
C GLY A 634 11.87 5.82 -2.17
N ARG A 635 13.05 5.51 -1.61
CA ARG A 635 13.86 4.35 -2.01
C ARG A 635 13.31 3.06 -1.38
N GLN A 636 13.09 2.03 -2.21
CA GLN A 636 12.84 0.69 -1.71
C GLN A 636 14.17 0.07 -1.25
N GLY A 637 14.43 0.07 0.05
CA GLY A 637 15.68 -0.47 0.62
C GLY A 637 15.91 0.00 2.05
N ASP A 638 17.10 -0.29 2.56
CA ASP A 638 17.54 0.21 3.87
C ASP A 638 17.69 1.75 3.85
N VAL A 639 17.50 2.36 5.02
CA VAL A 639 17.68 3.80 5.20
C VAL A 639 19.17 4.13 5.06
N ASP A 640 19.52 4.90 4.03
CA ASP A 640 20.84 5.51 3.85
C ASP A 640 20.75 7.02 4.04
N PRO A 641 20.96 7.50 5.27
CA PRO A 641 20.81 8.90 5.58
C PRO A 641 22.03 9.74 5.15
N MET A 642 23.13 9.13 4.69
CA MET A 642 24.36 9.82 4.25
C MET A 642 24.34 10.11 2.74
N ILE A 643 23.31 10.84 2.31
CA ILE A 643 23.16 11.26 0.91
C ILE A 643 24.11 12.45 0.63
N PRO A 644 24.79 12.49 -0.54
CA PRO A 644 25.62 13.65 -0.92
C PRO A 644 24.82 14.95 -0.88
N GLY A 645 25.40 15.97 -0.25
CA GLY A 645 24.78 17.29 -0.14
C GLY A 645 24.65 17.99 -1.51
N LYS A 646 23.67 18.88 -1.61
CA LYS A 646 23.40 19.69 -2.81
C LYS A 646 23.75 21.14 -2.56
N LYS A 647 24.34 21.78 -3.57
CA LYS A 647 24.63 23.22 -3.53
C LYS A 647 23.33 24.01 -3.71
N LYS A 648 22.96 24.79 -2.70
CA LYS A 648 21.75 25.62 -2.67
C LYS A 648 22.11 27.07 -2.43
N CYS A 649 21.33 28.00 -2.99
CA CYS A 649 21.44 29.42 -2.69
C CYS A 649 20.40 29.79 -1.62
N ALA A 650 20.82 30.53 -0.60
CA ALA A 650 19.93 30.98 0.46
C ALA A 650 20.46 32.25 1.13
N ILE A 651 19.58 32.92 1.87
CA ILE A 651 19.95 33.95 2.83
C ILE A 651 20.13 33.27 4.18
N TYR A 652 21.31 33.41 4.78
CA TYR A 652 21.66 32.86 6.07
C TYR A 652 21.60 33.96 7.13
N GLY A 653 20.84 33.68 8.19
CA GLY A 653 20.75 34.49 9.38
C GLY A 653 21.30 33.76 10.58
N PHE A 654 22.18 34.42 11.33
CA PHE A 654 22.59 33.97 12.66
C PHE A 654 22.11 34.97 13.69
N CYS A 655 21.63 34.46 14.82
CA CYS A 655 21.35 35.29 15.98
C CYS A 655 21.80 34.60 17.27
N ASP A 656 22.22 35.39 18.25
CA ASP A 656 22.88 34.91 19.48
C ASP A 656 22.43 35.74 20.69
N ILE A 657 22.19 35.09 21.82
CA ILE A 657 21.77 35.74 23.07
C ILE A 657 22.98 36.32 23.79
N ARG A 658 22.94 37.63 24.10
CA ARG A 658 24.01 38.30 24.84
C ARG A 658 24.01 37.92 26.32
N ASN A 659 25.22 37.78 26.87
CA ASN A 659 25.46 37.38 28.25
C ASN A 659 24.74 36.06 28.62
N PHE A 660 24.63 35.14 27.66
CA PHE A 660 23.94 33.88 27.87
C PHE A 660 24.59 33.03 28.95
N THR A 661 25.92 32.87 28.94
CA THR A 661 26.64 32.10 29.96
C THR A 661 26.29 32.57 31.38
N ASP A 662 26.36 33.88 31.63
CA ASP A 662 25.99 34.48 32.91
C ASP A 662 24.51 34.22 33.26
N ALA A 663 23.61 34.36 32.27
CA ALA A 663 22.20 34.07 32.47
C ALA A 663 21.94 32.58 32.80
N THR A 664 22.69 31.65 32.21
CA THR A 664 22.54 30.20 32.47
C THR A 664 22.99 29.78 33.85
N GLU A 665 24.07 30.39 34.37
CA GLU A 665 24.53 30.15 35.74
C GLU A 665 23.48 30.55 36.78
N VAL A 666 22.72 31.61 36.49
CA VAL A 666 21.71 32.18 37.39
C VAL A 666 20.37 31.45 37.29
N LEU A 667 19.89 31.18 36.06
CA LEU A 667 18.57 30.61 35.81
C LEU A 667 18.50 29.11 36.09
N GLN A 668 19.63 28.37 36.01
CA GLN A 668 19.71 26.94 36.28
C GLN A 668 18.64 26.12 35.52
N GLU A 669 17.67 25.52 36.21
CA GLU A 669 16.61 24.71 35.61
C GLU A 669 15.68 25.54 34.69
N ASP A 670 15.58 26.86 34.92
CA ASP A 670 14.74 27.78 34.13
C ASP A 670 15.36 28.12 32.76
N VAL A 671 16.63 27.73 32.48
CA VAL A 671 17.32 28.04 31.21
C VAL A 671 16.56 27.49 30.01
N MET A 672 15.96 26.30 30.14
CA MET A 672 15.19 25.72 29.04
C MET A 672 13.93 26.54 28.72
N LEU A 673 13.25 27.09 29.73
CA LEU A 673 12.11 27.98 29.54
C LEU A 673 12.54 29.31 28.90
N PHE A 674 13.70 29.83 29.30
CA PHE A 674 14.28 31.04 28.74
C PHE A 674 14.61 30.88 27.24
N VAL A 675 15.36 29.84 26.87
CA VAL A 675 15.72 29.56 25.47
C VAL A 675 14.49 29.23 24.63
N ASN A 676 13.54 28.45 25.15
CA ASN A 676 12.32 28.10 24.42
C ASN A 676 11.42 29.32 24.18
N ASN A 677 11.30 30.25 25.14
CA ASN A 677 10.52 31.47 24.95
C ASN A 677 11.13 32.38 23.88
N ILE A 678 12.47 32.46 23.81
CA ILE A 678 13.17 33.21 22.76
C ILE A 678 13.04 32.48 21.41
N GLY A 679 13.27 31.17 21.40
CA GLY A 679 13.15 30.33 20.21
C GLY A 679 11.75 30.37 19.60
N ASP A 680 10.68 30.38 20.41
CA ASP A 680 9.30 30.51 19.94
C ASP A 680 9.09 31.82 19.17
N ILE A 681 9.64 32.93 19.66
CA ILE A 681 9.57 34.24 18.98
C ILE A 681 10.37 34.21 17.68
N VAL A 682 11.62 33.75 17.75
CA VAL A 682 12.54 33.71 16.60
C VAL A 682 11.95 32.84 15.49
N HIS A 683 11.61 31.59 15.81
CA HIS A 683 11.11 30.62 14.83
C HIS A 683 9.76 31.04 14.24
N THR A 684 8.83 31.52 15.07
CA THR A 684 7.49 31.94 14.60
C THR A 684 7.58 33.13 13.64
N ILE A 685 8.45 34.10 13.90
CA ILE A 685 8.59 35.26 13.03
C ILE A 685 9.34 34.88 11.76
N THR A 686 10.42 34.11 11.85
CA THR A 686 11.14 33.61 10.67
C THR A 686 10.21 32.82 9.75
N ASP A 687 9.41 31.89 10.28
CA ASP A 687 8.43 31.12 9.50
C ASP A 687 7.36 32.00 8.84
N ARG A 688 6.90 33.05 9.54
CA ARG A 688 5.95 34.03 8.99
C ARG A 688 6.53 34.79 7.79
N PHE A 689 7.81 35.13 7.82
CA PHE A 689 8.51 35.81 6.72
C PHE A 689 9.17 34.82 5.75
N LEU A 690 8.61 33.62 5.60
CA LEU A 690 9.01 32.61 4.61
C LEU A 690 10.46 32.11 4.77
N GLY A 691 11.02 32.19 5.97
CA GLY A 691 12.27 31.53 6.34
C GLY A 691 12.02 30.28 7.17
N ALA A 692 13.07 29.51 7.43
CA ALA A 692 13.01 28.36 8.31
C ALA A 692 14.11 28.39 9.36
N ALA A 693 13.78 27.91 10.56
CA ALA A 693 14.78 27.59 11.56
C ALA A 693 15.47 26.27 11.19
N ASN A 694 16.80 26.29 11.09
CA ASN A 694 17.59 25.11 10.75
C ASN A 694 18.14 24.44 12.01
N LYS A 695 18.92 25.17 12.82
CA LYS A 695 19.61 24.60 13.98
C LYS A 695 19.61 25.57 15.16
N ASN A 696 19.36 25.00 16.33
CA ASN A 696 19.50 25.68 17.62
C ASN A 696 20.80 25.21 18.26
N ILE A 697 21.68 26.14 18.58
CA ILE A 697 23.04 25.91 19.08
C ILE A 697 23.16 26.63 20.44
N GLY A 698 22.45 26.12 21.46
CA GLY A 698 22.44 26.75 22.78
C GLY A 698 21.80 28.15 22.76
N ASP A 699 22.64 29.19 22.81
CA ASP A 699 22.31 30.61 22.68
C ASP A 699 22.10 31.10 21.25
N ALA A 700 22.59 30.37 20.26
CA ALA A 700 22.54 30.79 18.87
C ALA A 700 21.47 30.05 18.05
N PHE A 701 20.87 30.75 17.09
CA PHE A 701 19.91 30.18 16.13
C PHE A 701 20.37 30.45 14.70
N LEU A 702 20.46 29.38 13.90
CA LEU A 702 20.69 29.44 12.46
C LEU A 702 19.34 29.42 11.73
N LEU A 703 19.10 30.47 10.97
CA LEU A 703 17.87 30.75 10.23
C LEU A 703 18.21 30.85 8.74
N VAL A 704 17.36 30.31 7.89
CA VAL A 704 17.64 30.18 6.45
C VAL A 704 16.41 30.54 5.64
N TRP A 705 16.58 31.43 4.65
CA TRP A 705 15.58 31.67 3.61
C TRP A 705 16.06 31.00 2.32
N ARG A 706 15.51 29.80 2.06
CA ARG A 706 15.85 29.02 0.87
C ARG A 706 15.29 29.71 -0.38
N ILE A 707 16.14 29.87 -1.38
CA ILE A 707 15.73 30.40 -2.68
C ILE A 707 15.30 29.23 -3.57
N ASN A 708 14.20 29.40 -4.31
CA ASN A 708 13.73 28.37 -5.24
C ASN A 708 14.80 28.07 -6.31
N GLU A 709 15.12 26.79 -6.50
CA GLU A 709 16.13 26.30 -7.45
C GLU A 709 15.87 26.68 -8.91
N GLN A 710 14.61 26.95 -9.27
CA GLN A 710 14.26 27.40 -10.62
C GLN A 710 14.60 28.88 -10.86
N LYS A 711 14.92 29.64 -9.80
CA LYS A 711 15.10 31.10 -9.84
C LYS A 711 16.56 31.56 -9.79
N TYR A 712 17.52 30.64 -9.74
CA TYR A 712 18.94 30.96 -9.77
C TYR A 712 19.75 29.90 -10.50
N SER A 713 20.92 30.29 -11.01
CA SER A 713 21.97 29.40 -11.46
C SER A 713 23.27 29.74 -10.73
N ILE A 714 24.04 28.71 -10.39
CA ILE A 714 25.36 28.87 -9.78
C ILE A 714 26.39 28.48 -10.83
N ASN A 715 27.36 29.34 -11.10
CA ASN A 715 28.50 28.97 -11.91
C ASN A 715 29.43 28.08 -11.07
N ASP A 716 29.69 26.85 -11.52
CA ASP A 716 30.50 25.90 -10.77
C ASP A 716 31.99 26.27 -10.69
N GLU A 717 32.49 27.05 -11.64
CA GLU A 717 33.90 27.50 -11.65
C GLU A 717 34.12 28.73 -10.76
N THR A 718 33.24 29.73 -10.84
CA THR A 718 33.40 31.01 -10.11
C THR A 718 32.63 31.05 -8.78
N ASN A 719 31.71 30.11 -8.55
CA ASN A 719 30.75 30.13 -7.44
C ASN A 719 29.85 31.38 -7.39
N GLU A 720 29.76 32.11 -8.50
CA GLU A 720 28.87 33.28 -8.62
C GLU A 720 27.43 32.83 -8.87
N ILE A 721 26.49 33.57 -8.27
CA ILE A 721 25.07 33.28 -8.35
C ILE A 721 24.43 34.29 -9.29
N THR A 722 23.72 33.79 -10.29
CA THR A 722 22.90 34.60 -11.19
C THR A 722 21.43 34.32 -10.90
N PHE A 723 20.67 35.37 -10.61
CA PHE A 723 19.23 35.26 -10.36
C PHE A 723 18.44 35.54 -11.62
N SER A 724 17.45 34.71 -11.92
CA SER A 724 16.57 34.91 -13.08
C SER A 724 15.40 35.87 -12.78
N ASP A 725 15.04 36.01 -11.51
CA ASP A 725 13.92 36.81 -11.02
C ASP A 725 14.41 37.73 -9.90
N GLU A 726 14.90 38.91 -10.28
CA GLU A 726 15.45 39.90 -9.35
C GLU A 726 14.40 40.45 -8.37
N GLN A 727 13.15 40.54 -8.80
CA GLN A 727 12.06 41.05 -7.97
C GLN A 727 11.77 40.10 -6.81
N TYR A 728 11.67 38.80 -7.07
CA TYR A 728 11.50 37.79 -6.02
C TYR A 728 12.61 37.84 -4.98
N ILE A 729 13.87 37.93 -5.44
CA ILE A 729 15.03 37.98 -4.53
C ILE A 729 15.03 39.26 -3.72
N SER A 730 14.64 40.39 -4.31
CA SER A 730 14.56 41.66 -3.60
C SER A 730 13.54 41.60 -2.46
N ILE A 731 12.34 41.08 -2.74
CA ILE A 731 11.29 40.92 -1.73
C ILE A 731 11.73 39.94 -0.64
N LEU A 732 12.32 38.80 -1.01
CA LEU A 732 12.80 37.80 -0.03
C LEU A 732 13.93 38.37 0.86
N SER A 733 14.79 39.20 0.28
CA SER A 733 15.88 39.88 1.00
C SER A 733 15.32 40.89 2.00
N ASP A 734 14.32 41.68 1.60
CA ASP A 734 13.60 42.57 2.51
C ASP A 734 12.91 41.76 3.63
N TYR A 735 12.27 40.63 3.31
CA TYR A 735 11.60 39.78 4.30
C TYR A 735 12.56 39.23 5.34
N ALA A 736 13.75 38.79 4.94
CA ALA A 736 14.78 38.34 5.87
C ALA A 736 15.21 39.44 6.85
N CYS A 737 15.40 40.68 6.35
CA CYS A 737 15.73 41.82 7.19
C CYS A 737 14.57 42.22 8.11
N LEU A 738 13.34 42.34 7.57
CA LEU A 738 12.13 42.67 8.31
C LEU A 738 11.82 41.64 9.40
N ALA A 739 12.10 40.36 9.16
CA ALA A 739 11.98 39.31 10.18
C ALA A 739 12.88 39.62 11.38
N PHE A 740 14.15 39.98 11.15
CA PHE A 740 15.10 40.31 12.22
C PHE A 740 14.70 41.57 12.98
N LEU A 741 14.26 42.62 12.26
CA LEU A 741 13.70 43.83 12.89
C LEU A 741 12.49 43.50 13.77
N ARG A 742 11.59 42.63 13.27
CA ARG A 742 10.40 42.25 14.02
C ARG A 742 10.72 41.37 15.22
N ILE A 743 11.70 40.47 15.12
CA ILE A 743 12.22 39.68 16.25
C ILE A 743 12.74 40.62 17.33
N GLN A 744 13.58 41.60 16.95
CA GLN A 744 14.11 42.58 17.89
C GLN A 744 13.00 43.38 18.58
N SER A 745 11.97 43.80 17.85
CA SER A 745 10.78 44.44 18.41
C SER A 745 10.03 43.54 19.40
N GLN A 746 9.84 42.25 19.10
CA GLN A 746 9.13 41.34 20.02
C GLN A 746 9.92 41.03 21.29
N ILE A 747 11.24 40.82 21.20
CA ILE A 747 12.10 40.55 22.37
C ILE A 747 12.00 41.69 23.40
N ASN A 748 11.83 42.93 22.91
CA ASN A 748 11.72 44.12 23.76
C ASN A 748 10.29 44.46 24.20
N ARG A 749 9.27 43.67 23.83
CA ARG A 749 7.87 44.01 24.09
C ARG A 749 7.01 42.89 24.64
N VAL A 750 7.36 41.63 24.39
CA VAL A 750 6.57 40.47 24.83
C VAL A 750 6.67 40.34 26.36
N PRO A 751 5.54 40.33 27.10
CA PRO A 751 5.53 40.29 28.56
C PRO A 751 6.34 39.14 29.16
N LYS A 752 6.28 37.94 28.55
CA LYS A 752 7.06 36.77 28.97
C LYS A 752 8.57 37.01 28.95
N ILE A 753 9.08 37.79 28.00
CA ILE A 753 10.51 38.12 27.91
C ILE A 753 10.85 39.28 28.84
N LEU A 754 9.95 40.27 28.94
CA LEU A 754 10.10 41.41 29.85
C LEU A 754 10.14 40.98 31.33
N ALA A 755 9.46 39.88 31.68
CA ALA A 755 9.50 39.31 33.03
C ALA A 755 10.93 38.98 33.51
N TYR A 756 11.83 38.54 32.60
CA TYR A 756 13.23 38.25 32.95
C TYR A 756 14.03 39.51 33.31
N ARG A 757 13.60 40.69 32.86
CA ARG A 757 14.20 41.97 33.28
C ARG A 757 13.90 42.30 34.74
N GLN A 758 12.85 41.71 35.30
CA GLN A 758 12.43 41.94 36.68
C GLN A 758 12.88 40.80 37.63
N ASP A 759 13.54 39.76 37.11
CA ASP A 759 14.06 38.68 37.94
C ASP A 759 15.22 39.21 38.80
N LYS A 760 15.03 39.18 40.12
CA LYS A 760 16.02 39.63 41.10
C LYS A 760 17.35 38.90 40.95
N ARG A 761 17.32 37.60 40.65
CA ARG A 761 18.54 36.78 40.53
C ARG A 761 19.43 37.28 39.39
N LEU A 762 18.82 37.65 38.27
CA LEU A 762 19.53 38.17 37.09
C LEU A 762 20.03 39.60 37.32
N GLN A 763 19.23 40.44 37.98
CA GLN A 763 19.64 41.81 38.35
C GLN A 763 20.80 41.84 39.34
N ASP A 764 20.85 40.90 40.28
CA ASP A 764 21.96 40.81 41.25
C ASP A 764 23.29 40.42 40.60
N ARG A 765 23.26 39.63 39.51
CA ARG A 765 24.46 39.21 38.77
C ARG A 765 24.87 40.19 37.68
N ILE A 766 23.89 40.76 36.97
CA ILE A 766 24.08 41.70 35.87
C ILE A 766 23.22 42.92 36.13
N GLU A 767 23.87 44.04 36.47
CA GLU A 767 23.17 45.30 36.71
C GLU A 767 22.40 45.73 35.46
N ASN A 768 21.13 46.10 35.66
CA ASN A 768 20.21 46.48 34.58
C ASN A 768 20.08 45.41 33.48
N TYR A 769 19.99 44.13 33.88
CA TYR A 769 19.86 43.03 32.95
C TYR A 769 18.68 43.23 31.99
N LYS A 770 18.97 43.10 30.70
CA LYS A 770 17.96 43.02 29.64
C LYS A 770 18.39 41.98 28.61
N VAL A 771 17.41 41.21 28.15
CA VAL A 771 17.63 40.26 27.06
C VAL A 771 17.98 41.04 25.79
N LYS A 772 19.23 40.87 25.31
CA LYS A 772 19.71 41.41 24.04
C LYS A 772 20.10 40.25 23.14
N MET A 773 19.97 40.45 21.84
CA MET A 773 20.46 39.52 20.84
C MET A 773 21.28 40.26 19.79
N GLY A 774 22.31 39.60 19.28
CA GLY A 774 23.02 40.01 18.07
C GLY A 774 22.46 39.28 16.86
N PHE A 775 22.52 39.92 15.69
CA PHE A 775 22.00 39.38 14.44
C PHE A 775 22.95 39.64 13.28
N GLY A 776 23.23 38.61 12.48
CA GLY A 776 24.03 38.69 11.26
C GLY A 776 23.29 38.12 10.07
N LEU A 777 23.21 38.86 8.96
CA LEU A 777 22.56 38.45 7.71
C LEU A 777 23.50 38.49 6.51
N HIS A 778 23.52 37.40 5.74
CA HIS A 778 24.31 37.28 4.52
C HIS A 778 23.63 36.38 3.49
N ILE A 779 23.85 36.63 2.19
CA ILE A 779 23.35 35.80 1.09
C ILE A 779 24.49 35.07 0.40
N GLY A 780 24.29 33.81 0.06
CA GLY A 780 25.24 33.07 -0.76
C GLY A 780 24.88 31.61 -0.96
N TRP A 781 25.79 30.87 -1.57
CA TRP A 781 25.64 29.43 -1.74
C TRP A 781 26.01 28.68 -0.45
N GLY A 782 25.40 27.52 -0.23
CA GLY A 782 25.75 26.55 0.81
C GLY A 782 25.47 25.13 0.38
N ILE A 783 26.22 24.17 0.91
CA ILE A 783 25.96 22.74 0.68
C ILE A 783 24.93 22.31 1.73
N GLU A 784 23.71 22.05 1.28
CA GLU A 784 22.63 21.45 2.08
C GLU A 784 22.80 19.94 2.08
N GLY A 785 22.97 19.33 3.25
CA GLY A 785 23.13 17.88 3.34
C GLY A 785 23.18 17.34 4.76
N ALA A 786 23.24 16.02 4.83
CA ALA A 786 23.36 15.28 6.07
C ALA A 786 24.81 15.32 6.56
N ILE A 787 25.04 15.78 7.79
CA ILE A 787 26.34 15.76 8.45
C ILE A 787 26.26 14.79 9.63
N GLY A 788 27.19 13.86 9.71
CA GLY A 788 27.31 13.00 10.88
C GLY A 788 27.83 11.61 10.55
N SER A 789 27.26 10.61 11.23
CA SER A 789 27.56 9.19 11.07
C SER A 789 26.26 8.40 11.07
N GLU A 790 26.33 7.09 10.85
CA GLU A 790 25.16 6.19 10.98
C GLU A 790 24.44 6.29 12.33
N PHE A 791 25.11 6.74 13.39
CA PHE A 791 24.53 6.87 14.74
C PHE A 791 23.78 8.17 14.97
N LYS A 792 24.21 9.28 14.35
CA LYS A 792 23.64 10.61 14.56
C LYS A 792 23.92 11.48 13.35
N ILE A 793 22.85 12.10 12.86
CA ILE A 793 22.86 12.96 11.68
C ILE A 793 22.14 14.26 11.99
N ASP A 794 22.68 15.34 11.46
CA ASP A 794 22.08 16.67 11.43
C ASP A 794 22.03 17.13 9.97
N ALA A 795 20.84 17.49 9.48
CA ALA A 795 20.71 18.19 8.21
C ALA A 795 21.10 19.66 8.39
N SER A 796 22.12 20.11 7.68
CA SER A 796 22.68 21.45 7.88
C SER A 796 23.24 22.03 6.58
N TYR A 797 23.57 23.32 6.64
CA TYR A 797 24.27 24.04 5.57
C TYR A 797 25.76 24.18 5.92
N LEU A 798 26.64 23.86 4.97
CA LEU A 798 28.08 24.10 5.08
C LEU A 798 28.55 25.00 3.95
N SER A 799 29.14 26.15 4.29
CA SER A 799 29.80 27.04 3.34
C SER A 799 30.52 28.20 4.05
N PRO A 800 31.54 28.81 3.40
CA PRO A 800 32.09 30.09 3.83
C PRO A 800 31.04 31.19 4.02
N ASN A 801 29.94 31.17 3.25
CA ASN A 801 28.86 32.15 3.35
C ASN A 801 28.02 31.96 4.63
N VAL A 802 27.79 30.71 5.06
CA VAL A 802 27.14 30.43 6.35
C VAL A 802 28.00 30.96 7.50
N ASN A 803 29.32 30.73 7.42
CA ASN A 803 30.27 31.27 8.40
C ASN A 803 30.34 32.80 8.38
N MET A 804 30.11 33.43 7.23
CA MET A 804 30.04 34.89 7.13
C MET A 804 28.88 35.45 7.96
N ALA A 805 27.69 34.86 7.87
CA ALA A 805 26.54 35.28 8.68
C ALA A 805 26.84 35.17 10.20
N ALA A 806 27.46 34.07 10.63
CA ALA A 806 27.88 33.89 12.02
C ALA A 806 28.92 34.94 12.47
N ARG A 807 29.87 35.29 11.61
CA ARG A 807 30.87 36.34 11.90
C ARG A 807 30.24 37.72 11.97
N LEU A 808 29.28 38.02 11.09
CA LEU A 808 28.53 39.27 11.14
C LEU A 808 27.78 39.38 12.46
N GLU A 809 27.13 38.31 12.91
CA GLU A 809 26.49 38.27 14.22
C GLU A 809 27.51 38.59 15.33
N ALA A 810 28.65 37.89 15.38
CA ALA A 810 29.65 38.10 16.41
C ALA A 810 30.22 39.54 16.41
N ALA A 811 30.49 40.08 15.22
CA ALA A 811 31.00 41.44 15.02
C ALA A 811 30.02 42.52 15.51
N THR A 812 28.71 42.23 15.63
CA THR A 812 27.77 43.20 16.18
C THR A 812 28.16 43.66 17.60
N LYS A 813 28.88 42.82 18.38
CA LYS A 813 29.46 43.20 19.69
C LYS A 813 30.47 44.34 19.56
N GLN A 814 31.40 44.21 18.60
CA GLN A 814 32.44 45.20 18.34
C GLN A 814 31.82 46.54 17.91
N TYR A 815 30.85 46.49 17.00
CA TYR A 815 30.20 47.70 16.49
C TYR A 815 29.11 48.25 17.42
N GLY A 816 28.75 47.56 18.51
CA GLY A 816 27.72 48.00 19.45
C GLY A 816 26.32 48.13 18.82
N VAL A 817 26.03 47.38 17.76
CA VAL A 817 24.72 47.39 17.07
C VAL A 817 24.00 46.07 17.28
N PRO A 818 22.67 46.00 17.10
CA PRO A 818 21.94 44.73 17.18
C PRO A 818 22.04 43.90 15.88
N LEU A 819 22.20 44.53 14.71
CA LEU A 819 22.10 43.87 13.41
C LEU A 819 23.26 44.27 12.49
N LEU A 820 23.91 43.29 11.86
CA LEU A 820 24.85 43.50 10.76
C LEU A 820 24.42 42.74 9.50
N ILE A 821 24.54 43.42 8.37
CA ILE A 821 24.13 42.97 7.04
C ILE A 821 25.33 43.12 6.10
N SER A 822 25.65 42.05 5.37
CA SER A 822 26.69 42.13 4.33
C SER A 822 26.26 42.99 3.13
N SER A 823 27.22 43.63 2.46
CA SER A 823 27.00 44.32 1.18
C SER A 823 26.38 43.43 0.11
N ASP A 824 26.71 42.14 0.12
CA ASP A 824 26.21 41.17 -0.86
C ASP A 824 24.71 40.93 -0.71
N LEU A 825 24.16 41.01 0.51
CA LEU A 825 22.70 40.97 0.72
C LEU A 825 22.06 42.33 0.50
N GLN A 826 22.69 43.40 0.99
CA GLN A 826 22.16 44.76 0.89
C GLN A 826 21.97 45.21 -0.56
N SER A 827 22.81 44.74 -1.50
CA SER A 827 22.66 45.05 -2.93
C SER A 827 21.33 44.59 -3.51
N TYR A 828 20.74 43.51 -2.98
CA TYR A 828 19.45 42.98 -3.43
C TYR A 828 18.24 43.61 -2.74
N PHE A 829 18.41 44.43 -1.70
CA PHE A 829 17.27 45.12 -1.09
C PHE A 829 16.56 46.05 -2.08
N THR A 830 15.26 46.23 -1.86
CA THR A 830 14.48 47.22 -2.60
C THR A 830 14.98 48.63 -2.32
N PRO A 831 14.77 49.59 -3.25
CA PRO A 831 15.16 50.98 -3.03
C PRO A 831 14.64 51.55 -1.71
N GLU A 832 13.40 51.20 -1.35
CA GLU A 832 12.73 51.61 -0.12
C GLU A 832 13.47 51.05 1.10
N MET A 833 13.74 49.74 1.13
CA MET A 833 14.44 49.10 2.24
C MET A 833 15.89 49.60 2.40
N LYS A 834 16.57 49.92 1.29
CA LYS A 834 17.93 50.49 1.32
C LYS A 834 17.99 51.81 2.09
N THR A 835 16.93 52.62 2.08
CA THR A 835 16.87 53.88 2.84
C THR A 835 16.96 53.66 4.36
N TYR A 836 16.60 52.47 4.85
CA TYR A 836 16.70 52.11 6.27
C TYR A 836 18.07 51.54 6.66
N THR A 837 18.94 51.27 5.69
CA THR A 837 20.29 50.73 5.95
C THR A 837 21.33 51.84 6.03
N ARG A 838 22.24 51.76 7.02
CA ARG A 838 23.40 52.64 7.18
C ARG A 838 24.68 51.87 6.87
N TYR A 839 25.51 52.40 5.98
CA TYR A 839 26.81 51.81 5.63
C TYR A 839 27.85 52.18 6.68
N ILE A 840 28.32 51.20 7.48
CA ILE A 840 29.09 51.48 8.70
C ILE A 840 30.57 51.14 8.64
N ASP A 841 30.99 50.17 7.83
CA ASP A 841 32.40 49.83 7.68
C ASP A 841 32.67 49.07 6.38
N ARG A 842 33.92 49.04 5.94
CA ARG A 842 34.38 48.19 4.83
C ARG A 842 35.57 47.39 5.30
N VAL A 843 35.40 46.07 5.38
CA VAL A 843 36.40 45.20 5.98
C VAL A 843 36.73 43.98 5.13
N THR A 844 37.96 43.50 5.23
CA THR A 844 38.31 42.13 4.83
C THR A 844 38.23 41.24 6.05
N VAL A 845 37.65 40.06 5.90
CA VAL A 845 37.60 39.07 7.00
C VAL A 845 38.72 38.06 6.84
N LYS A 846 39.21 37.52 7.95
CA LYS A 846 40.23 36.48 7.94
C LYS A 846 39.84 35.31 7.03
N GLY A 847 40.63 35.08 5.98
CA GLY A 847 40.40 34.05 4.96
C GLY A 847 39.69 34.53 3.68
N SER A 848 39.28 35.80 3.58
CA SER A 848 38.78 36.41 2.35
C SER A 848 39.53 37.70 2.04
N ILE A 849 40.13 37.77 0.85
CA ILE A 849 40.78 38.98 0.34
C ILE A 849 39.77 39.99 -0.27
N ARG A 850 38.52 39.58 -0.50
CA ARG A 850 37.46 40.45 -1.03
C ARG A 850 36.94 41.33 0.11
N PRO A 851 37.07 42.67 0.02
CA PRO A 851 36.49 43.57 1.01
C PRO A 851 34.97 43.53 0.91
N ILE A 852 34.31 43.40 2.06
CA ILE A 852 32.85 43.35 2.21
C ILE A 852 32.42 44.61 2.95
N GLY A 853 31.34 45.24 2.46
CA GLY A 853 30.71 46.34 3.17
C GLY A 853 29.81 45.82 4.29
N LEU A 854 29.86 46.48 5.43
CA LEU A 854 28.99 46.20 6.58
C LEU A 854 27.91 47.26 6.68
N PHE A 855 26.67 46.82 6.77
CA PHE A 855 25.50 47.68 6.93
C PHE A 855 24.78 47.34 8.23
N THR A 856 24.16 48.34 8.84
CA THR A 856 23.26 48.17 9.98
C THR A 856 21.91 48.82 9.68
N VAL A 857 20.94 48.58 10.54
CA VAL A 857 19.67 49.33 10.58
C VAL A 857 19.61 50.03 11.94
N ASP A 858 19.50 51.36 11.92
CA ASP A 858 19.40 52.15 13.14
C ASP A 858 18.01 51.96 13.75
N MET A 859 17.95 51.42 14.96
CA MET A 859 16.71 51.04 15.63
C MET A 859 16.74 51.43 17.11
N ASP A 860 15.61 51.95 17.60
CA ASP A 860 15.40 52.22 19.02
C ASP A 860 14.59 51.09 19.66
N VAL A 861 15.31 50.26 20.41
CA VAL A 861 14.78 49.06 21.05
C VAL A 861 14.41 49.29 22.50
N ASP A 862 14.90 50.38 23.09
CA ASP A 862 14.81 50.63 24.54
C ASP A 862 13.55 51.42 24.90
N SER A 863 13.08 52.29 23.99
CA SER A 863 11.91 53.15 24.19
C SER A 863 10.56 52.46 23.89
N MET A 864 10.54 51.15 23.64
CA MET A 864 9.34 50.48 23.14
C MET A 864 8.31 50.13 24.24
N PRO A 865 6.99 50.36 24.02
CA PRO A 865 5.96 50.01 24.99
C PRO A 865 5.66 48.50 25.01
N PRO A 866 5.30 47.91 26.16
CA PRO A 866 4.96 46.49 26.26
C PRO A 866 3.75 46.14 25.38
N LYS A 867 3.77 44.93 24.81
CA LYS A 867 2.67 44.41 23.99
C LYS A 867 1.55 43.90 24.90
N LYS A 868 0.29 44.05 24.48
CA LYS A 868 -0.85 43.45 25.17
C LYS A 868 -0.71 41.92 25.20
N GLU A 869 -1.02 41.31 26.35
CA GLU A 869 -1.08 39.86 26.45
C GLU A 869 -2.14 39.29 25.51
N VAL A 870 -1.85 38.10 24.99
CA VAL A 870 -2.78 37.33 24.17
C VAL A 870 -3.92 36.85 25.07
N ASP A 871 -5.15 36.81 24.54
CA ASP A 871 -6.33 36.36 25.30
C ASP A 871 -6.06 34.97 25.91
N PRO A 872 -6.16 34.81 27.24
CA PRO A 872 -5.90 33.55 27.92
C PRO A 872 -6.86 32.42 27.50
N ASN A 873 -7.98 32.72 26.85
CA ASN A 873 -8.94 31.72 26.37
C ASN A 873 -8.53 31.05 25.04
N LEU A 874 -7.52 31.57 24.34
CA LEU A 874 -7.06 30.98 23.08
C LEU A 874 -6.34 29.66 23.30
N THR A 875 -6.77 28.60 22.61
CA THR A 875 -6.08 27.31 22.66
C THR A 875 -4.78 27.36 21.87
N LYS A 876 -3.86 26.41 22.11
CA LYS A 876 -2.63 26.28 21.30
C LYS A 876 -2.94 26.05 19.82
N HIS A 877 -4.05 25.37 19.51
CA HIS A 877 -4.49 25.13 18.14
C HIS A 877 -4.92 26.44 17.45
N ASP A 878 -5.64 27.32 18.17
CA ASP A 878 -6.06 28.62 17.64
C ASP A 878 -4.85 29.51 17.34
N ILE A 879 -3.88 29.55 18.25
CA ILE A 879 -2.62 30.30 18.06
C ILE A 879 -1.86 29.78 16.83
N HIS A 880 -1.80 28.45 16.65
CA HIS A 880 -1.18 27.84 15.48
C HIS A 880 -1.88 28.25 14.18
N ASN A 881 -3.22 28.14 14.14
CA ASN A 881 -4.01 28.54 12.97
C ASN A 881 -3.82 30.02 12.63
N MET A 882 -3.79 30.90 13.64
CA MET A 882 -3.52 32.34 13.43
C MET A 882 -2.14 32.60 12.83
N ASN A 883 -1.11 31.84 13.25
CA ASN A 883 0.23 31.98 12.69
C ASN A 883 0.29 31.48 11.24
N GLN A 884 -0.41 30.39 10.91
CA GLN A 884 -0.51 29.89 9.53
C GLN A 884 -1.21 30.90 8.61
N ILE A 885 -2.32 31.51 9.07
CA ILE A 885 -3.02 32.55 8.30
C ILE A 885 -2.06 33.71 7.98
N LYS A 886 -1.32 34.21 8.97
CA LYS A 886 -0.36 35.30 8.77
C LYS A 886 0.79 34.94 7.84
N LYS A 887 1.22 33.67 7.83
CA LYS A 887 2.23 33.19 6.89
C LYS A 887 1.67 33.19 5.46
N GLU A 888 0.44 32.69 5.27
CA GLU A 888 -0.20 32.68 3.96
C GLU A 888 -0.48 34.11 3.47
N GLU A 889 -0.84 35.06 4.36
CA GLU A 889 -0.93 36.48 4.02
C GLU A 889 0.39 37.04 3.47
N MET A 890 1.53 36.77 4.13
CA MET A 890 2.85 37.22 3.64
C MET A 890 3.20 36.59 2.30
N LYS A 891 2.82 35.32 2.08
CA LYS A 891 3.03 34.62 0.82
C LYS A 891 2.15 35.20 -0.29
N ASP A 892 0.88 35.47 -0.01
CA ASP A 892 -0.05 36.10 -0.95
C ASP A 892 0.44 37.49 -1.38
N ILE A 893 0.96 38.31 -0.43
CA ILE A 893 1.58 39.60 -0.73
C ILE A 893 2.76 39.43 -1.69
N MET A 894 3.64 38.46 -1.44
CA MET A 894 4.77 38.16 -2.31
C MET A 894 4.32 37.73 -3.72
N GLU A 895 3.33 36.85 -3.83
CA GLU A 895 2.79 36.37 -5.10
C GLU A 895 2.11 37.50 -5.91
N GLN A 896 1.34 38.36 -5.23
CA GLN A 896 0.71 39.54 -5.85
C GLN A 896 1.76 40.51 -6.39
N ALA A 897 2.83 40.75 -5.62
CA ALA A 897 3.94 41.60 -6.04
C ALA A 897 4.66 41.06 -7.28
N ILE A 898 4.97 39.76 -7.31
CA ILE A 898 5.62 39.13 -8.48
C ILE A 898 4.69 39.13 -9.71
N SER A 899 3.38 39.01 -9.51
CA SER A 899 2.41 39.07 -10.59
C SER A 899 2.13 40.49 -11.11
N ASN A 900 2.82 41.51 -10.56
CA ASN A 900 2.63 42.93 -10.85
C ASN A 900 1.19 43.44 -10.65
N GLN A 901 0.45 42.85 -9.71
CA GLN A 901 -0.89 43.33 -9.34
C GLN A 901 -0.79 44.53 -8.39
N GLU A 902 0.01 44.41 -7.35
CA GLU A 902 0.35 45.49 -6.41
C GLU A 902 1.86 45.45 -6.13
N PRO A 903 2.61 46.55 -6.32
CA PRO A 903 4.05 46.55 -6.09
C PRO A 903 4.35 46.43 -4.59
N TRP A 904 5.28 45.54 -4.24
CA TRP A 904 5.83 45.47 -2.88
C TRP A 904 6.52 46.78 -2.52
N ASN A 905 6.15 47.36 -1.37
CA ASN A 905 6.76 48.56 -0.83
C ASN A 905 7.10 48.33 0.64
N ALA A 906 8.40 48.23 0.93
CA ALA A 906 8.89 47.97 2.29
C ALA A 906 8.60 49.13 3.25
N ASP A 907 8.63 50.38 2.77
CA ASP A 907 8.36 51.58 3.57
C ASP A 907 6.90 51.58 4.05
N ALA A 908 5.94 51.38 3.14
CA ALA A 908 4.52 51.27 3.47
C ALA A 908 4.27 50.16 4.50
N PHE A 909 4.88 48.99 4.33
CA PHE A 909 4.76 47.88 5.28
C PHE A 909 5.31 48.20 6.68
N ILE A 910 6.44 48.91 6.76
CA ILE A 910 7.03 49.38 8.03
C ILE A 910 6.11 50.38 8.72
N GLN A 911 5.54 51.33 7.97
CA GLN A 911 4.64 52.36 8.50
C GLN A 911 3.30 51.77 8.99
N GLU A 912 2.73 50.82 8.26
CA GLU A 912 1.49 50.14 8.63
C GLU A 912 1.67 49.18 9.82
N THR A 913 2.85 48.56 9.92
CA THR A 913 3.17 47.65 11.01
C THR A 913 3.59 48.44 12.25
N LYS A 914 2.67 48.62 13.20
CA LYS A 914 2.92 49.28 14.50
C LYS A 914 4.22 48.85 15.19
N ASP A 915 4.54 47.56 15.17
CA ASP A 915 5.73 47.01 15.83
C ASP A 915 7.05 47.48 15.19
N LEU A 916 7.05 47.75 13.88
CA LEU A 916 8.20 48.20 13.10
C LEU A 916 8.30 49.73 13.10
N TYR A 917 7.18 50.43 12.93
CA TYR A 917 7.11 51.88 13.04
C TYR A 917 7.76 52.41 14.33
N LEU A 918 7.45 51.79 15.47
CA LEU A 918 8.01 52.16 16.77
C LEU A 918 9.54 52.00 16.86
N LEU A 919 10.18 51.16 16.04
CA LEU A 919 11.64 51.02 16.04
C LEU A 919 12.34 52.24 15.40
N PHE A 920 11.64 53.01 14.57
CA PHE A 920 12.21 54.08 13.76
C PHE A 920 11.78 55.48 14.21
N GLU A 921 10.97 55.60 15.26
CA GLU A 921 10.38 56.88 15.72
C GLU A 921 11.43 57.92 16.13
N THR A 922 12.55 57.50 16.73
CA THR A 922 13.63 58.37 17.23
C THR A 922 14.79 58.54 16.24
N ARG A 923 14.60 58.13 14.99
CA ARG A 923 15.64 58.19 13.94
C ARG A 923 16.00 59.65 13.62
N ASN A 924 17.29 60.00 13.76
CA ASN A 924 17.81 61.32 13.42
C ASN A 924 18.47 61.33 12.03
N GLN A 925 17.80 61.92 11.04
CA GLN A 925 18.30 61.99 9.66
C GLN A 925 19.60 62.80 9.56
N GLN A 926 19.72 63.89 10.31
CA GLN A 926 20.92 64.74 10.29
C GLN A 926 22.16 63.99 10.82
N PHE A 927 21.97 63.13 11.82
CA PHE A 927 23.03 62.26 12.31
C PHE A 927 23.49 61.27 11.23
N GLN A 928 22.55 60.66 10.50
CA GLN A 928 22.86 59.70 9.45
C GLN A 928 23.61 60.35 8.28
N ASP A 929 23.19 61.55 7.87
CA ASP A 929 23.86 62.31 6.79
C ASP A 929 25.28 62.71 7.22
N ASN A 930 25.46 63.16 8.47
CA ASN A 930 26.79 63.46 9.02
C ASN A 930 27.67 62.22 9.07
N PHE A 931 27.13 61.09 9.53
CA PHE A 931 27.87 59.83 9.58
C PHE A 931 28.28 59.38 8.17
N ALA A 932 27.37 59.40 7.20
CA ALA A 932 27.66 59.00 5.82
C ALA A 932 28.77 59.87 5.20
N GLN A 933 28.73 61.19 5.42
CA GLN A 933 29.78 62.10 4.96
C GLN A 933 31.13 61.83 5.66
N GLY A 934 31.11 61.66 6.99
CA GLY A 934 32.31 61.37 7.77
C GLY A 934 32.93 60.02 7.39
N PHE A 935 32.10 59.01 7.15
CA PHE A 935 32.53 57.68 6.75
C PHE A 935 33.09 57.66 5.33
N GLN A 936 32.49 58.39 4.38
CA GLN A 936 33.06 58.53 3.04
C GLN A 936 34.46 59.16 3.09
N LYS A 937 34.66 60.19 3.93
CA LYS A 937 35.99 60.79 4.15
C LYS A 937 37.00 59.81 4.76
N TYR A 938 36.55 58.91 5.62
CA TYR A 938 37.38 57.83 6.16
C TYR A 938 37.80 56.85 5.06
N LEU A 939 36.87 56.41 4.21
CA LEU A 939 37.17 55.54 3.06
C LEU A 939 38.16 56.20 2.09
N ASP A 940 37.99 57.50 1.82
CA ASP A 940 38.87 58.29 0.94
C ASP A 940 40.26 58.58 1.56
N GLY A 941 40.50 58.22 2.83
CA GLY A 941 41.78 58.46 3.53
C GLY A 941 41.94 59.86 4.16
N HIS A 942 40.89 60.69 4.14
CA HIS A 942 40.89 62.02 4.75
C HIS A 942 40.48 61.97 6.24
N TRP A 943 41.28 61.28 7.05
CA TRP A 943 40.94 60.92 8.44
C TRP A 943 40.77 62.13 9.38
N ASP A 944 41.51 63.22 9.19
CA ASP A 944 41.32 64.46 9.96
C ASP A 944 39.95 65.11 9.74
N GLN A 945 39.49 65.14 8.48
CA GLN A 945 38.15 65.66 8.13
C GLN A 945 37.06 64.71 8.66
N SER A 946 37.27 63.40 8.49
CA SER A 946 36.37 62.37 9.01
C SER A 946 36.18 62.50 10.52
N LYS A 947 37.27 62.64 11.28
CA LYS A 947 37.26 62.82 12.74
C LYS A 947 36.38 63.99 13.17
N ASN A 948 36.48 65.15 12.52
CA ASN A 948 35.70 66.32 12.89
C ASN A 948 34.20 66.12 12.66
N ILE A 949 33.84 65.51 11.53
CA ILE A 949 32.44 65.23 11.17
C ILE A 949 31.86 64.13 12.08
N LEU A 950 32.59 63.05 12.30
CA LEU A 950 32.16 61.94 13.16
C LEU A 950 32.02 62.38 14.63
N ASN A 951 32.91 63.23 15.15
CA ASN A 951 32.74 63.81 16.49
C ASN A 951 31.53 64.75 16.58
N ALA A 952 31.16 65.45 15.50
CA ALA A 952 29.92 66.22 15.46
C ALA A 952 28.69 65.31 15.48
N GLY A 953 28.74 64.17 14.76
CA GLY A 953 27.71 63.13 14.83
C GLY A 953 27.58 62.50 16.21
N LEU A 954 28.70 62.20 16.88
CA LEU A 954 28.72 61.61 18.22
C LEU A 954 28.09 62.54 19.29
N LYS A 955 28.12 63.87 19.09
CA LYS A 955 27.38 64.80 19.97
C LYS A 955 25.86 64.66 19.83
N MET A 956 25.37 64.22 18.67
CA MET A 956 23.95 64.00 18.41
C MET A 956 23.48 62.64 18.92
N CYS A 957 24.30 61.60 18.73
CA CYS A 957 24.05 60.24 19.24
C CYS A 957 25.29 59.75 20.00
N PRO A 958 25.38 60.01 21.32
CA PRO A 958 26.56 59.66 22.13
C PRO A 958 26.87 58.17 22.13
N ASP A 959 25.83 57.33 22.12
CA ASP A 959 25.93 55.87 22.27
C ASP A 959 26.09 55.10 20.96
N ASP A 960 26.38 55.80 19.85
CA ASP A 960 26.60 55.16 18.56
C ASP A 960 27.93 54.37 18.52
N GLY A 961 27.81 53.04 18.56
CA GLY A 961 28.96 52.13 18.50
C GLY A 961 29.77 52.20 17.21
N PRO A 962 29.17 52.27 15.99
CA PRO A 962 29.92 52.38 14.75
C PRO A 962 30.81 53.62 14.67
N THR A 963 30.30 54.79 15.07
CA THR A 963 31.08 56.04 15.13
C THR A 963 32.28 55.91 16.06
N ARG A 964 32.08 55.35 17.27
CA ARG A 964 33.17 55.12 18.24
C ARG A 964 34.21 54.17 17.67
N THR A 965 33.79 53.07 17.06
CA THR A 965 34.68 52.06 16.46
C THR A 965 35.59 52.68 15.40
N ILE A 966 35.05 53.49 14.48
CA ILE A 966 35.86 54.15 13.44
C ILE A 966 36.83 55.16 14.08
N LEU A 967 36.39 55.93 15.07
CA LEU A 967 37.24 56.88 15.77
C LEU A 967 38.39 56.21 16.53
N GLU A 968 38.15 55.05 17.15
CA GLU A 968 39.17 54.24 17.82
C GLU A 968 40.21 53.72 16.84
N VAL A 969 39.78 53.23 15.67
CA VAL A 969 40.66 52.80 14.59
C VAL A 969 41.53 53.96 14.12
N MET A 970 40.92 55.10 13.80
CA MET A 970 41.68 56.27 13.39
C MET A 970 42.65 56.73 14.49
N GLY A 971 42.22 56.66 15.75
CA GLY A 971 43.05 56.98 16.91
C GLY A 971 44.28 56.09 17.03
N GLY A 972 44.16 54.80 16.71
CA GLY A 972 45.28 53.84 16.71
C GLY A 972 46.43 54.19 15.76
N TYR A 973 46.16 54.94 14.68
CA TYR A 973 47.17 55.44 13.74
C TYR A 973 47.39 56.95 13.86
N GLY A 974 46.98 57.58 14.97
CA GLY A 974 47.19 59.02 15.17
C GLY A 974 46.38 59.91 14.23
N PHE A 975 45.21 59.44 13.76
CA PHE A 975 44.28 60.12 12.85
C PHE A 975 44.85 60.44 11.46
N GLN A 976 45.92 59.75 11.05
CA GLN A 976 46.44 59.80 9.68
C GLN A 976 46.31 58.42 9.02
N ALA A 977 45.80 58.41 7.79
CA ALA A 977 45.66 57.17 7.03
C ALA A 977 47.05 56.56 6.73
N PRO A 978 47.23 55.24 6.87
CA PRO A 978 48.44 54.55 6.42
C PRO A 978 48.74 54.80 4.93
N GLN A 979 50.01 54.77 4.54
CA GLN A 979 50.42 54.99 3.14
C GLN A 979 49.83 53.96 2.17
N ASP A 980 49.44 52.79 2.66
CA ASP A 980 48.83 51.68 1.92
C ASP A 980 47.30 51.58 2.11
N TRP A 981 46.64 52.64 2.58
CA TRP A 981 45.20 52.66 2.79
C TRP A 981 44.41 52.47 1.48
N LYS A 982 43.72 51.34 1.36
CA LYS A 982 42.88 50.97 0.20
C LYS A 982 41.39 51.23 0.42
N GLY A 983 41.04 51.99 1.47
CA GLY A 983 39.65 52.24 1.83
C GLY A 983 38.96 51.07 2.53
N PHE A 984 39.71 50.16 3.16
CA PHE A 984 39.20 49.07 3.99
C PHE A 984 40.26 48.61 4.98
N ARG A 985 39.83 47.96 6.06
CA ARG A 985 40.70 47.38 7.08
C ARG A 985 40.46 45.88 7.25
N GLU A 986 41.41 45.16 7.85
CA GLU A 986 41.17 43.77 8.24
C GLU A 986 40.41 43.71 9.58
N LEU A 987 39.35 42.90 9.65
CA LEU A 987 38.67 42.58 10.90
C LEU A 987 39.48 41.48 11.60
N THR A 988 40.31 41.88 12.58
CA THR A 988 41.27 40.99 13.25
C THR A 988 40.65 40.16 14.37
N GLU A 989 39.53 40.60 14.93
CA GLU A 989 38.79 39.90 15.99
C GLU A 989 37.63 39.07 15.41
N LYS A 990 37.31 37.97 16.11
CA LYS A 990 36.25 37.03 15.73
C LYS A 990 34.91 37.46 16.27
#